data_AF-A0A084R091-F1
#
_entry.id   AF-A0A084R091-F1
#
_cell.length_a   1.000
_cell.length_b   1.000
_cell.length_c   1.000
_cell.angle_alpha   90.00
_cell.angle_beta   90.00
_cell.angle_gamma   90.00
#
_symmetry.space_group_name_H-M   'P 1'
#
loop_
_entity.id
_entity.type
_entity.pdbx_description
1 polymer ?
#
loop_
_entity_poly.entity_id
_entity_poly.type
_entity_poly.pdbx_seq_one_letter_code
_entity_poly.pdbx_strand_id
1 'polypeptide(L)'
;MRTLFNIGLIVALPMLLSYVFVPIYDKLVLVGTFRKLQQSPLDNPDHLVIIDDTIHCEDMHYHAESNSVFTACEDSHETRFSWFPGLTLYSKPLAVLDSRGSIHVIDAETKTSRRLKFVDFNGPFVTHGIDVINDPNAEVGNAVYIFAVNHVPGAEYLSGEQVDPENPKLDPRIEIFHHVIGSDSARHVRSVKNAHIKTPNDVLAVSPTTFYVTNDHYYTHGHLRSVEDLLPTARWTDTIRLDCDPEAAWTEDYTKGCKASVALQSLQNNNGLAHGSSPDEVLIGCPVTGEMHIGTLPSSPEDKIHLSDVVRHASTIDNPSYFSDPYANATFNASGYVNAGLTRAVDLATTGGDPKGTEGVMIWYARRDSNSSKDVKSKEWNPKLVFEDDGKRIRCASVAVIVAIDPKKEGGQRKAWLFVSGFTSASAVAVKIDFGRSQSEVPFPACLIMSLSPLCQLLSILLSQVSLPTPPQSSFAVQRTFRVKRVPPGWDVERLESFLRGTDTTSRLTLHSLLEEPRRSHRQTAKLTFHHIPPQFQNLHVGLSTTTVLRDHRPLTIDVDFHGMTTLHASPPEDLKINVITICGLDGYAFDSFVSTDDGHMWFRDSLPFDMVVNEDQPPMARTMTYGYDSVVSNSDSLLIYLARSERDEDKRLLQVIQGLVFFGTPHHGMDIRSLVPMVANGPSRFLLESISNINSQVLNTQHREFHRAFDDEFKSSFEVVCFYETNKTNKSPTAQQVQTGLFAPNGNEYDKVLERLKSLTGRILKLIRATKANFVNVPYLPSPDFVERINLMLELKRKLGLGTFPQATRRFRVSFYGLGGIGTTHVALHYVYRLRSQCPDLCIYWVHGGCDDPKANVLTLVKDWLNGLPHNHYLLRQYNGEPIRDDVDIASYIPECYRGFVLATTRNKAADVSLSPGNSLIEVPKLSQDEAAEALRTAIDDTTTGSVEDVQLLASRLEYIPLAMAQANVFMQRYTMTINRFLELLDGNESSVVELLSQSFHTVGRDGDAPHAVIATWMLSFTQIHRNHPLASQLLSFMSLRIGKIVSEQQEDHGNPEAGDFFGTTNDIPKPWKLEMF
;
A
#
# COMPACT_ATOMS: atom_id res chain seq x y z
N MET A 1 51.07 -16.60 6.38
CA MET A 1 50.00 -15.62 6.65
C MET A 1 48.75 -15.83 5.80
N ARG A 2 48.79 -15.80 4.47
CA ARG A 2 47.60 -16.05 3.61
C ARG A 2 46.90 -17.39 3.85
N THR A 3 47.65 -18.46 4.10
CA THR A 3 47.08 -19.79 4.39
C THR A 3 46.37 -19.83 5.75
N LEU A 4 46.93 -19.17 6.77
CA LEU A 4 46.30 -19.02 8.09
C LEU A 4 45.05 -18.14 8.04
N PHE A 5 45.06 -17.09 7.20
CA PHE A 5 43.91 -16.22 6.97
C PHE A 5 42.76 -16.96 6.25
N ASN A 6 43.07 -17.77 5.23
CA ASN A 6 42.07 -18.55 4.51
C ASN A 6 41.48 -19.69 5.37
N ILE A 7 42.30 -20.35 6.21
CA ILE A 7 41.80 -21.34 7.18
C ILE A 7 40.91 -20.66 8.23
N GLY A 8 41.32 -19.48 8.72
CA GLY A 8 40.49 -18.67 9.61
C GLY A 8 39.13 -18.30 8.99
N LEU A 9 39.10 -17.93 7.71
CA LEU A 9 37.85 -17.58 7.01
C LEU A 9 36.94 -18.80 6.76
N ILE A 10 37.52 -19.95 6.43
CA ILE A 10 36.79 -21.21 6.19
C ILE A 10 36.16 -21.76 7.48
N VAL A 11 36.75 -21.48 8.64
CA VAL A 11 36.18 -21.88 9.95
C VAL A 11 35.23 -20.81 10.49
N ALA A 12 35.60 -19.53 10.35
CA ALA A 12 34.82 -18.42 10.89
C ALA A 12 33.48 -18.21 10.17
N LEU A 13 33.40 -18.42 8.84
CA LEU A 13 32.17 -18.19 8.09
C LEU A 13 31.07 -19.21 8.41
N PRO A 14 31.31 -20.54 8.47
CA PRO A 14 30.33 -21.50 8.94
C PRO A 14 29.96 -21.31 10.41
N MET A 15 30.92 -20.93 11.27
CA MET A 15 30.63 -20.58 12.67
C MET A 15 29.75 -19.34 12.79
N LEU A 16 29.98 -18.32 11.96
CA LEU A 16 29.15 -17.11 11.92
C LEU A 16 27.75 -17.42 11.36
N LEU A 17 27.67 -18.22 10.30
CA LEU A 17 26.41 -18.66 9.72
C LEU A 17 25.61 -19.55 10.68
N SER A 18 26.25 -20.47 11.41
CA SER A 18 25.56 -21.29 12.42
C SER A 18 25.14 -20.46 13.63
N TYR A 19 25.97 -19.50 14.06
CA TYR A 19 25.65 -18.57 15.15
C TYR A 19 24.43 -17.71 14.84
N VAL A 20 24.18 -17.37 13.58
CA VAL A 20 23.02 -16.57 13.15
C VAL A 20 21.82 -17.45 12.77
N PHE A 21 22.02 -18.53 12.01
CA PHE A 21 20.93 -19.30 11.42
C PHE A 21 20.24 -20.24 12.42
N VAL A 22 20.99 -20.85 13.35
CA VAL A 22 20.42 -21.80 14.32
C VAL A 22 19.39 -21.12 15.23
N PRO A 23 19.69 -19.97 15.89
CA PRO A 23 18.69 -19.30 16.72
C PRO A 23 17.44 -18.86 15.95
N ILE A 24 17.59 -18.44 14.69
CA ILE A 24 16.47 -18.05 13.82
C ILE A 24 15.60 -19.28 13.50
N TYR A 25 16.22 -20.39 13.11
CA TYR A 25 15.52 -21.63 12.80
C TYR A 25 14.77 -22.18 14.02
N ASP A 26 15.43 -22.24 15.17
CA ASP A 26 14.82 -22.69 16.43
C ASP A 26 13.61 -21.81 16.79
N LYS A 27 13.74 -20.49 16.60
CA LYS A 27 12.63 -19.55 16.79
C LYS A 27 11.48 -19.83 15.82
N LEU A 28 11.74 -20.06 14.53
CA LEU A 28 10.70 -20.38 13.53
C LEU A 28 9.96 -21.69 13.85
N VAL A 29 10.68 -22.69 14.38
CA VAL A 29 10.08 -23.94 14.86
C VAL A 29 9.20 -23.69 16.08
N LEU A 30 9.70 -22.92 17.07
CA LEU A 30 9.01 -22.58 18.30
C LEU A 30 7.71 -21.78 18.07
N VAL A 31 7.71 -20.84 17.12
CA VAL A 31 6.49 -20.08 16.77
C VAL A 31 5.57 -20.83 15.81
N GLY A 32 5.98 -22.02 15.36
CA GLY A 32 5.11 -22.95 14.63
C GLY A 32 5.01 -22.66 13.13
N THR A 33 5.96 -21.94 12.54
CA THR A 33 5.96 -21.60 11.10
C THR A 33 5.73 -22.82 10.21
N PHE A 34 6.31 -23.96 10.58
CA PHE A 34 6.21 -25.23 9.84
C PHE A 34 5.17 -26.21 10.41
N ARG A 35 4.50 -25.87 11.50
CA ARG A 35 3.48 -26.73 12.13
C ARG A 35 2.15 -26.62 11.38
N LYS A 36 1.48 -27.77 11.21
CA LYS A 36 0.11 -27.86 10.69
C LYS A 36 -0.88 -27.76 11.83
N LEU A 37 -2.01 -27.13 11.58
CA LEU A 37 -3.15 -27.15 12.49
C LEU A 37 -3.77 -28.55 12.49
N GLN A 38 -4.06 -29.07 13.68
CA GLN A 38 -4.61 -30.40 13.90
C GLN A 38 -5.67 -30.34 15.00
N GLN A 39 -6.56 -31.32 15.02
CA GLN A 39 -7.52 -31.49 16.10
C GLN A 39 -7.33 -32.87 16.73
N SER A 40 -7.22 -32.89 18.06
CA SER A 40 -7.27 -34.13 18.82
C SER A 40 -8.60 -34.84 18.59
N PRO A 41 -8.59 -36.17 18.37
CA PRO A 41 -9.82 -36.95 18.23
C PRO A 41 -10.58 -36.96 19.55
N LEU A 42 -11.91 -36.80 19.49
CA LEU A 42 -12.80 -37.01 20.62
C LEU A 42 -13.45 -38.38 20.48
N ASP A 43 -13.24 -39.25 21.47
CA ASP A 43 -13.89 -40.57 21.51
C ASP A 43 -15.43 -40.47 21.56
N ASN A 44 -15.94 -39.42 22.19
CA ASN A 44 -17.36 -39.10 22.32
C ASN A 44 -17.49 -37.57 22.26
N PRO A 45 -18.45 -37.00 21.49
CA PRO A 45 -18.76 -35.57 21.53
C PRO A 45 -18.95 -34.99 22.94
N ASP A 46 -19.55 -35.75 23.87
CA ASP A 46 -19.77 -35.33 25.27
C ASP A 46 -18.46 -35.20 26.08
N HIS A 47 -17.32 -35.60 25.51
CA HIS A 47 -16.00 -35.41 26.11
C HIS A 47 -15.43 -34.01 25.86
N LEU A 48 -16.16 -33.12 25.19
CA LEU A 48 -15.86 -31.70 25.10
C LEU A 48 -17.08 -30.90 25.54
N VAL A 49 -16.90 -30.05 26.54
CA VAL A 49 -17.93 -29.16 27.07
C VAL A 49 -17.47 -27.72 26.87
N ILE A 50 -18.28 -26.92 26.18
CA ILE A 50 -18.10 -25.46 26.13
C ILE A 50 -18.69 -24.89 27.42
N ILE A 51 -17.93 -24.03 28.09
CA ILE A 51 -18.35 -23.42 29.35
C ILE A 51 -18.91 -22.04 29.03
N ASP A 52 -20.22 -21.90 29.05
CA ASP A 52 -20.88 -20.63 28.74
C ASP A 52 -20.44 -19.51 29.69
N ASP A 53 -20.53 -18.25 29.22
CA ASP A 53 -20.19 -17.04 29.98
C ASP A 53 -18.75 -17.08 30.55
N THR A 54 -17.77 -17.34 29.68
CA THR A 54 -16.33 -17.32 30.00
C THR A 54 -15.55 -16.64 28.86
N ILE A 55 -15.91 -15.39 28.57
CA ILE A 55 -15.38 -14.64 27.43
C ILE A 55 -13.95 -14.16 27.73
N HIS A 56 -13.00 -14.51 26.85
CA HIS A 56 -11.62 -14.01 26.87
C HIS A 56 -10.91 -14.16 28.22
N CYS A 57 -11.20 -15.25 28.94
CA CYS A 57 -10.55 -15.53 30.20
C CYS A 57 -9.15 -16.06 29.95
N GLU A 58 -8.16 -15.21 30.21
CA GLU A 58 -6.78 -15.46 29.82
C GLU A 58 -6.07 -16.43 30.79
N ASP A 59 -6.50 -16.45 32.06
CA ASP A 59 -5.87 -17.27 33.08
C ASP A 59 -6.87 -17.97 34.02
N MET A 60 -6.48 -19.10 34.61
CA MET A 60 -7.33 -19.92 35.47
C MET A 60 -6.57 -20.74 36.52
N HIS A 61 -7.12 -20.81 37.72
CA HIS A 61 -6.53 -21.53 38.85
C HIS A 61 -7.54 -22.53 39.43
N TYR A 62 -7.14 -23.80 39.58
CA TYR A 62 -7.96 -24.83 40.22
C TYR A 62 -7.76 -24.80 41.74
N HIS A 63 -8.83 -24.51 42.46
CA HIS A 63 -8.87 -24.56 43.93
C HIS A 63 -9.49 -25.88 44.38
N ALA A 64 -8.64 -26.81 44.80
CA ALA A 64 -9.00 -28.20 45.07
C ALA A 64 -9.99 -28.35 46.23
N GLU A 65 -9.87 -27.53 47.27
CA GLU A 65 -10.67 -27.55 48.48
C GLU A 65 -12.14 -27.25 48.22
N SER A 66 -12.43 -26.35 47.26
CA SER A 66 -13.80 -26.03 46.84
C SER A 66 -14.22 -26.72 45.55
N ASN A 67 -13.36 -27.57 44.97
CA ASN A 67 -13.56 -28.22 43.67
C ASN A 67 -14.01 -27.22 42.57
N SER A 68 -13.38 -26.04 42.55
CA SER A 68 -13.76 -24.94 41.68
C SER A 68 -12.57 -24.43 40.87
N VAL A 69 -12.79 -24.04 39.62
CA VAL A 69 -11.81 -23.33 38.81
C VAL A 69 -12.17 -21.85 38.82
N PHE A 70 -11.25 -21.01 39.28
CA PHE A 70 -11.37 -19.57 39.26
C PHE A 70 -10.73 -19.01 38.00
N THR A 71 -11.34 -17.99 37.41
CA THR A 71 -10.82 -17.34 36.19
C THR A 71 -11.32 -15.90 36.11
N ALA A 72 -10.55 -15.00 35.48
CA ALA A 72 -10.98 -13.62 35.22
C ALA A 72 -11.24 -13.40 33.73
N CYS A 73 -12.42 -12.88 33.41
CA CYS A 73 -12.98 -12.82 32.06
C CYS A 73 -13.35 -11.38 31.69
N GLU A 74 -13.50 -11.12 30.39
CA GLU A 74 -14.07 -9.87 29.89
C GLU A 74 -15.59 -9.94 29.82
N ASP A 75 -16.24 -8.79 29.87
CA ASP A 75 -17.70 -8.69 29.72
C ASP A 75 -18.14 -8.53 28.26
N SER A 76 -17.22 -8.16 27.38
CA SER A 76 -17.50 -7.88 25.98
C SER A 76 -16.47 -8.54 25.07
N HIS A 77 -16.95 -9.14 23.99
CA HIS A 77 -16.06 -9.66 22.97
C HIS A 77 -15.26 -8.57 22.26
N GLU A 78 -15.79 -7.36 22.13
CA GLU A 78 -15.22 -6.32 21.25
C GLU A 78 -14.07 -5.54 21.91
N THR A 79 -14.16 -5.28 23.22
CA THR A 79 -13.21 -4.40 23.93
C THR A 79 -11.80 -4.97 23.90
N ARG A 80 -11.64 -6.29 24.08
CA ARG A 80 -10.36 -7.03 24.04
C ARG A 80 -9.55 -6.77 22.78
N PHE A 81 -10.20 -6.69 21.61
CA PHE A 81 -9.52 -6.46 20.32
C PHE A 81 -9.17 -4.99 20.06
N SER A 82 -9.64 -4.08 20.92
CA SER A 82 -9.32 -2.65 20.83
C SER A 82 -8.29 -2.21 21.88
N TRP A 83 -8.26 -2.90 23.02
CA TRP A 83 -7.42 -2.61 24.17
C TRP A 83 -7.05 -3.91 24.90
N PHE A 84 -5.81 -4.36 24.67
CA PHE A 84 -5.19 -5.45 25.40
C PHE A 84 -3.67 -5.33 25.27
N PRO A 85 -2.98 -4.90 26.35
CA PRO A 85 -1.56 -4.58 26.29
C PRO A 85 -0.67 -5.77 25.93
N GLY A 86 -1.06 -6.99 26.33
CA GLY A 86 -0.35 -8.23 25.99
C GLY A 86 -0.19 -8.45 24.49
N LEU A 87 -1.14 -7.97 23.67
CA LEU A 87 -1.07 -8.00 22.20
C LEU A 87 -0.76 -6.64 21.57
N THR A 88 -0.29 -5.67 22.36
CA THR A 88 0.02 -4.30 21.93
C THR A 88 -1.16 -3.53 21.31
N LEU A 89 -2.39 -3.86 21.73
CA LEU A 89 -3.61 -3.21 21.25
C LEU A 89 -3.94 -2.00 22.14
N TYR A 90 -3.93 -0.79 21.56
CA TYR A 90 -4.11 0.49 22.27
C TYR A 90 -5.09 1.46 21.57
N SER A 91 -5.96 0.96 20.68
CA SER A 91 -6.67 1.80 19.70
C SER A 91 -7.85 2.62 20.25
N LYS A 92 -8.51 2.17 21.33
CA LYS A 92 -9.71 2.82 21.88
C LYS A 92 -9.68 2.88 23.43
N PRO A 93 -8.77 3.66 24.03
CA PRO A 93 -8.63 3.73 25.49
C PRO A 93 -9.91 4.18 26.23
N LEU A 94 -10.71 5.06 25.62
CA LEU A 94 -11.96 5.52 26.22
C LEU A 94 -13.03 4.44 26.26
N ALA A 95 -13.01 3.48 25.34
CA ALA A 95 -14.02 2.42 25.27
C ALA A 95 -13.89 1.40 26.41
N VAL A 96 -12.72 1.30 27.05
CA VAL A 96 -12.50 0.38 28.18
C VAL A 96 -12.75 0.98 29.55
N LEU A 97 -13.00 2.29 29.65
CA LEU A 97 -13.36 2.92 30.93
C LEU A 97 -14.69 2.38 31.49
N ASP A 98 -15.55 1.88 30.62
CA ASP A 98 -16.80 1.21 30.96
C ASP A 98 -16.68 -0.32 31.01
N SER A 99 -15.52 -0.90 30.68
CA SER A 99 -15.32 -2.36 30.81
C SER A 99 -15.29 -2.72 32.29
N ARG A 100 -16.18 -3.61 32.74
CA ARG A 100 -16.24 -4.01 34.15
C ARG A 100 -15.58 -5.36 34.43
N GLY A 101 -15.28 -6.12 33.37
CA GLY A 101 -14.75 -7.49 33.48
C GLY A 101 -15.52 -8.34 34.48
N SER A 102 -14.99 -9.51 34.78
CA SER A 102 -15.64 -10.40 35.74
C SER A 102 -14.67 -11.42 36.31
N ILE A 103 -14.97 -11.89 37.51
CA ILE A 103 -14.36 -13.11 38.07
C ILE A 103 -15.43 -14.20 38.04
N HIS A 104 -15.05 -15.36 37.52
CA HIS A 104 -15.91 -16.51 37.38
C HIS A 104 -15.42 -17.65 38.26
N VAL A 105 -16.39 -18.38 38.80
CA VAL A 105 -16.19 -19.65 39.51
C VAL A 105 -16.86 -20.73 38.71
N ILE A 106 -16.06 -21.61 38.12
CA ILE A 106 -16.52 -22.76 37.34
C ILE A 106 -16.52 -23.96 38.28
N ASP A 107 -17.68 -24.59 38.44
CA ASP A 107 -17.80 -25.85 39.18
C ASP A 107 -17.19 -26.98 38.35
N ALA A 108 -16.16 -27.67 38.90
CA ALA A 108 -15.39 -28.63 38.12
C ALA A 108 -16.15 -29.93 37.81
N GLU A 109 -17.21 -30.27 38.57
CA GLU A 109 -18.02 -31.46 38.35
C GLU A 109 -19.08 -31.21 37.27
N THR A 110 -19.76 -30.08 37.33
CA THR A 110 -20.90 -29.70 36.47
C THR A 110 -20.48 -28.90 35.23
N LYS A 111 -19.30 -28.28 35.25
CA LYS A 111 -18.76 -27.40 34.19
C LYS A 111 -19.63 -26.17 33.92
N THR A 112 -20.36 -25.73 34.95
CA THR A 112 -21.14 -24.50 34.88
C THR A 112 -20.34 -23.34 35.46
N SER A 113 -20.29 -22.23 34.73
CA SER A 113 -19.69 -20.97 35.15
C SER A 113 -20.67 -20.14 35.98
N ARG A 114 -20.15 -19.46 37.01
CA ARG A 114 -20.90 -18.47 37.78
C ARG A 114 -20.08 -17.21 37.94
N ARG A 115 -20.61 -16.11 37.42
CA ARG A 115 -20.06 -14.77 37.59
C ARG A 115 -20.23 -14.29 39.03
N LEU A 116 -19.16 -13.77 39.64
CA LEU A 116 -19.21 -13.15 40.95
C LEU A 116 -19.59 -11.67 40.83
N LYS A 117 -20.55 -11.24 41.63
CA LYS A 117 -20.89 -9.82 41.75
C LYS A 117 -19.81 -9.10 42.55
N PHE A 118 -19.22 -8.06 41.98
CA PHE A 118 -18.30 -7.22 42.73
C PHE A 118 -19.03 -6.37 43.77
N VAL A 119 -18.47 -6.35 44.98
CA VAL A 119 -18.85 -5.47 46.08
C VAL A 119 -17.69 -4.51 46.30
N ASP A 120 -17.98 -3.23 46.43
CA ASP A 120 -17.00 -2.15 46.65
C ASP A 120 -15.99 -1.91 45.51
N PHE A 121 -16.29 -2.36 44.28
CA PHE A 121 -15.50 -2.05 43.08
C PHE A 121 -16.39 -1.70 41.89
N ASN A 122 -16.17 -0.50 41.34
CA ASN A 122 -16.90 0.05 40.20
C ASN A 122 -15.98 0.56 39.08
N GLY A 123 -14.67 0.28 39.18
CA GLY A 123 -13.66 0.77 38.24
C GLY A 123 -13.63 -0.04 36.94
N PRO A 124 -12.82 0.41 35.95
CA PRO A 124 -12.50 -0.41 34.80
C PRO A 124 -11.71 -1.65 35.23
N PHE A 125 -12.06 -2.82 34.67
CA PHE A 125 -11.35 -4.08 34.92
C PHE A 125 -11.11 -4.79 33.59
N VAL A 126 -9.89 -4.67 33.09
CA VAL A 126 -9.40 -5.33 31.88
C VAL A 126 -8.51 -6.47 32.32
N THR A 127 -9.02 -7.69 32.21
CA THR A 127 -8.46 -8.86 32.88
C THR A 127 -7.23 -9.42 32.15
N HIS A 128 -6.36 -10.08 32.92
CA HIS A 128 -5.19 -10.84 32.47
C HIS A 128 -4.95 -11.96 33.50
N GLY A 129 -3.70 -12.21 33.94
CA GLY A 129 -3.36 -13.21 34.95
C GLY A 129 -4.02 -13.03 36.32
N ILE A 130 -4.28 -14.15 37.00
CA ILE A 130 -4.88 -14.19 38.34
C ILE A 130 -4.19 -15.20 39.26
N ASP A 131 -4.35 -15.05 40.57
CA ASP A 131 -4.05 -16.14 41.50
C ASP A 131 -5.06 -16.18 42.65
N VAL A 132 -5.22 -17.36 43.24
CA VAL A 132 -6.21 -17.64 44.28
C VAL A 132 -5.56 -18.39 45.43
N ILE A 133 -5.64 -17.79 46.63
CA ILE A 133 -5.15 -18.41 47.87
C ILE A 133 -6.25 -18.52 48.90
N ASN A 134 -6.18 -19.53 49.75
CA ASN A 134 -7.07 -19.67 50.90
C ASN A 134 -6.96 -18.45 51.83
N ASP A 135 -8.08 -18.04 52.42
CA ASP A 135 -8.08 -17.07 53.50
C ASP A 135 -7.46 -17.70 54.76
N PRO A 136 -6.30 -17.22 55.25
CA PRO A 136 -5.65 -17.81 56.42
C PRO A 136 -6.44 -17.66 57.72
N ASN A 137 -7.46 -16.79 57.74
CA ASN A 137 -8.33 -16.57 58.90
C ASN A 137 -9.66 -17.34 58.81
N ALA A 138 -9.94 -18.02 57.70
CA ALA A 138 -11.10 -18.89 57.55
C ALA A 138 -10.67 -20.37 57.66
N GLU A 139 -11.63 -21.27 57.86
CA GLU A 139 -11.34 -22.70 57.66
C GLU A 139 -10.99 -22.93 56.17
N VAL A 140 -10.01 -23.80 55.93
CA VAL A 140 -9.52 -24.14 54.59
C VAL A 140 -10.70 -24.55 53.70
N GLY A 141 -10.83 -23.93 52.52
CA GLY A 141 -11.94 -24.17 51.61
C GLY A 141 -13.19 -23.32 51.83
N ASN A 142 -13.27 -22.47 52.87
CA ASN A 142 -14.45 -21.63 53.14
C ASN A 142 -14.37 -20.22 52.53
N ALA A 143 -13.17 -19.66 52.36
CA ALA A 143 -12.97 -18.35 51.75
C ALA A 143 -11.59 -18.25 51.09
N VAL A 144 -11.50 -17.38 50.09
CA VAL A 144 -10.28 -17.16 49.30
C VAL A 144 -10.01 -15.67 49.09
N TYR A 145 -8.75 -15.33 48.89
CA TYR A 145 -8.34 -14.08 48.27
C TYR A 145 -8.02 -14.34 46.80
N ILE A 146 -8.48 -13.43 45.94
CA ILE A 146 -8.27 -13.48 44.49
C ILE A 146 -7.47 -12.23 44.10
N PHE A 147 -6.32 -12.43 43.47
CA PHE A 147 -5.47 -11.38 42.95
C PHE A 147 -5.64 -11.37 41.44
N ALA A 148 -5.81 -10.20 40.83
CA ALA A 148 -6.01 -10.10 39.40
C ALA A 148 -5.25 -8.92 38.80
N VAL A 149 -4.55 -9.16 37.70
CA VAL A 149 -3.93 -8.11 36.89
C VAL A 149 -5.01 -7.31 36.17
N ASN A 150 -4.91 -5.98 36.22
CA ASN A 150 -5.85 -5.04 35.61
C ASN A 150 -5.12 -4.00 34.74
N HIS A 151 -5.46 -3.96 33.46
CA HIS A 151 -4.84 -3.10 32.44
C HIS A 151 -5.63 -1.82 32.16
N VAL A 152 -5.50 -0.82 33.04
CA VAL A 152 -6.21 0.46 32.90
C VAL A 152 -5.43 1.44 31.99
N PRO A 153 -6.09 2.25 31.14
CA PRO A 153 -5.44 3.32 30.40
C PRO A 153 -4.82 4.40 31.29
N GLY A 154 -3.65 4.90 30.90
CA GLY A 154 -2.98 6.03 31.57
C GLY A 154 -3.77 7.33 31.46
N ALA A 155 -3.86 8.10 32.55
CA ALA A 155 -4.62 9.36 32.58
C ALA A 155 -4.15 10.39 31.53
N GLU A 156 -2.83 10.51 31.32
CA GLU A 156 -2.23 11.39 30.31
C GLU A 156 -2.54 10.93 28.88
N TYR A 157 -2.70 9.61 28.68
CA TYR A 157 -3.11 9.06 27.39
C TYR A 157 -4.59 9.39 27.07
N LEU A 158 -5.41 9.62 28.09
CA LEU A 158 -6.82 9.97 27.96
C LEU A 158 -7.07 11.49 27.72
N SER A 159 -6.15 12.37 28.13
CA SER A 159 -6.36 13.84 28.15
C SER A 159 -6.04 14.60 26.85
N GLY A 160 -5.73 13.88 25.76
CA GLY A 160 -5.38 14.37 24.42
C GLY A 160 -5.45 15.87 24.12
N GLU A 161 -4.29 16.55 24.13
CA GLU A 161 -4.07 17.77 23.32
C GLU A 161 -2.78 17.74 22.48
N GLN A 162 -1.76 17.00 22.90
CA GLN A 162 -0.71 16.46 22.01
C GLN A 162 -0.23 15.15 22.66
N VAL A 163 -0.35 14.02 21.96
CA VAL A 163 0.14 12.74 22.49
C VAL A 163 1.66 12.77 22.36
N ASP A 164 2.36 13.09 23.45
CA ASP A 164 3.79 12.80 23.56
C ASP A 164 3.95 11.28 23.37
N PRO A 165 4.71 10.80 22.37
CA PRO A 165 4.97 9.39 22.17
C PRO A 165 5.61 8.70 23.38
N GLU A 166 6.21 9.46 24.31
CA GLU A 166 6.81 8.94 25.54
C GLU A 166 5.83 8.82 26.72
N ASN A 167 4.62 9.39 26.62
CA ASN A 167 3.65 9.31 27.72
C ASN A 167 3.22 7.85 27.98
N PRO A 168 3.10 7.43 29.26
CA PRO A 168 2.73 6.07 29.61
C PRO A 168 1.28 5.77 29.17
N LYS A 169 1.15 4.87 28.20
CA LYS A 169 -0.16 4.37 27.74
C LYS A 169 -0.90 3.57 28.81
N LEU A 170 -0.18 3.03 29.79
CA LEU A 170 -0.67 2.09 30.78
C LEU A 170 -0.63 2.69 32.19
N ASP A 171 -1.68 2.41 32.95
CA ASP A 171 -1.73 2.58 34.41
C ASP A 171 -2.07 1.24 35.08
N PRO A 172 -1.15 0.25 35.03
CA PRO A 172 -1.43 -1.12 35.44
C PRO A 172 -1.64 -1.23 36.97
N ARG A 173 -2.51 -2.15 37.37
CA ARG A 173 -2.86 -2.40 38.78
C ARG A 173 -3.03 -3.88 39.06
N ILE A 174 -2.88 -4.25 40.33
CA ILE A 174 -3.33 -5.54 40.84
C ILE A 174 -4.55 -5.31 41.72
N GLU A 175 -5.66 -5.93 41.38
CA GLU A 175 -6.91 -5.87 42.14
C GLU A 175 -6.99 -7.09 43.05
N ILE A 176 -7.27 -6.85 44.33
CA ILE A 176 -7.39 -7.92 45.34
C ILE A 176 -8.84 -7.99 45.79
N PHE A 177 -9.43 -9.18 45.69
CA PHE A 177 -10.79 -9.47 46.14
C PHE A 177 -10.77 -10.53 47.24
N HIS A 178 -11.79 -10.52 48.08
CA HIS A 178 -12.11 -11.55 49.06
C HIS A 178 -13.43 -12.19 48.69
N HIS A 179 -13.46 -13.52 48.63
CA HIS A 179 -14.63 -14.30 48.24
C HIS A 179 -14.89 -15.40 49.26
N VAL A 180 -16.13 -15.44 49.78
CA VAL A 180 -16.61 -16.56 50.59
C VAL A 180 -17.14 -17.64 49.66
N ILE A 181 -16.59 -18.85 49.74
CA ILE A 181 -16.96 -19.96 48.86
C ILE A 181 -18.48 -20.23 48.97
N GLY A 182 -19.13 -20.35 47.81
CA GLY A 182 -20.57 -20.54 47.69
C GLY A 182 -21.42 -19.26 47.73
N SER A 183 -20.86 -18.11 48.12
CA SER A 183 -21.54 -16.81 48.01
C SER A 183 -21.60 -16.33 46.55
N ASP A 184 -22.48 -15.38 46.22
CA ASP A 184 -22.67 -14.83 44.87
C ASP A 184 -21.76 -13.63 44.54
N SER A 185 -20.87 -13.24 45.45
CA SER A 185 -20.11 -12.00 45.36
C SER A 185 -18.65 -12.13 45.74
N ALA A 186 -17.84 -11.22 45.21
CA ALA A 186 -16.45 -11.01 45.60
C ALA A 186 -16.31 -9.55 46.05
N ARG A 187 -15.90 -9.34 47.31
CA ARG A 187 -15.69 -8.00 47.85
C ARG A 187 -14.28 -7.54 47.50
N HIS A 188 -14.17 -6.41 46.84
CA HIS A 188 -12.88 -5.78 46.60
C HIS A 188 -12.27 -5.34 47.93
N VAL A 189 -11.00 -5.71 48.11
CA VAL A 189 -10.22 -5.40 49.29
C VAL A 189 -9.38 -4.16 49.01
N ARG A 190 -8.65 -4.14 47.89
CA ARG A 190 -7.78 -3.02 47.51
C ARG A 190 -7.30 -3.13 46.07
N SER A 191 -6.92 -1.99 45.50
CA SER A 191 -6.08 -1.90 44.30
C SER A 191 -4.64 -1.62 44.71
N VAL A 192 -3.67 -2.24 44.04
CA VAL A 192 -2.24 -2.02 44.26
C VAL A 192 -1.58 -1.49 42.99
N LYS A 193 -0.95 -0.31 43.11
CA LYS A 193 -0.15 0.32 42.06
C LYS A 193 1.27 0.57 42.55
N ASN A 194 2.27 0.26 41.73
CA ASN A 194 3.67 0.53 42.04
C ASN A 194 4.45 0.84 40.75
N ALA A 195 5.44 1.73 40.81
CA ALA A 195 6.27 2.09 39.65
C ALA A 195 7.10 0.92 39.08
N HIS A 196 7.30 -0.15 39.86
CA HIS A 196 7.95 -1.36 39.38
C HIS A 196 7.00 -2.26 38.57
N ILE A 197 5.67 -2.08 38.68
CA ILE A 197 4.68 -2.80 37.87
C ILE A 197 4.47 -1.98 36.59
N LYS A 198 5.07 -2.41 35.48
CA LYS A 198 5.11 -1.65 34.21
C LYS A 198 4.29 -2.33 33.11
N THR A 199 4.40 -3.64 33.02
CA THR A 199 3.83 -4.49 31.96
C THR A 199 3.38 -5.81 32.61
N PRO A 200 2.50 -5.75 33.63
CA PRO A 200 2.16 -6.95 34.39
C PRO A 200 1.53 -8.00 33.48
N ASN A 201 2.06 -9.21 33.54
CA ASN A 201 1.48 -10.33 32.86
C ASN A 201 0.63 -11.14 33.84
N ASP A 202 1.28 -11.67 34.87
CA ASP A 202 0.65 -12.57 35.83
C ASP A 202 1.06 -12.27 37.28
N VAL A 203 0.36 -12.88 38.23
CA VAL A 203 0.49 -12.67 39.67
C VAL A 203 0.60 -14.01 40.41
N LEU A 204 1.40 -14.06 41.48
CA LEU A 204 1.46 -15.19 42.40
C LEU A 204 1.38 -14.70 43.84
N ALA A 205 0.31 -15.07 44.54
CA ALA A 205 0.08 -14.67 45.91
C ALA A 205 0.64 -15.71 46.89
N VAL A 206 1.36 -15.24 47.91
CA VAL A 206 1.85 -16.08 49.03
C VAL A 206 1.00 -15.87 50.28
N SER A 207 0.51 -14.64 50.46
CA SER A 207 -0.41 -14.28 51.53
C SER A 207 -1.29 -13.11 51.06
N PRO A 208 -2.32 -12.72 51.83
CA PRO A 208 -3.15 -11.56 51.50
C PRO A 208 -2.36 -10.24 51.34
N THR A 209 -1.11 -10.22 51.80
CA THR A 209 -0.24 -9.03 51.83
C THR A 209 1.09 -9.21 51.11
N THR A 210 1.44 -10.41 50.65
CA THR A 210 2.70 -10.67 49.94
C THR A 210 2.42 -11.44 48.67
N PHE A 211 2.84 -10.87 47.54
CA PHE A 211 2.63 -11.47 46.22
C PHE A 211 3.72 -11.01 45.24
N TYR A 212 3.81 -11.71 44.11
CA TYR A 212 4.77 -11.50 43.04
C TYR A 212 4.03 -11.15 41.75
N VAL A 213 4.62 -10.30 40.91
CA VAL A 213 4.05 -9.88 39.62
C VAL A 213 5.13 -9.95 38.57
N THR A 214 4.87 -10.59 37.44
CA THR A 214 5.80 -10.59 36.29
C THR A 214 5.59 -9.36 35.42
N ASN A 215 6.68 -8.72 35.00
CA ASN A 215 6.66 -7.78 33.88
C ASN A 215 7.13 -8.51 32.63
N ASP A 216 6.25 -8.70 31.64
CA ASP A 216 6.58 -9.50 30.45
C ASP A 216 7.43 -8.78 29.40
N HIS A 217 7.59 -7.46 29.54
CA HIS A 217 8.40 -6.63 28.66
C HIS A 217 9.05 -5.48 29.42
N TYR A 218 10.23 -5.03 28.97
CA TYR A 218 10.86 -3.82 29.48
C TYR A 218 10.20 -2.55 28.91
N TYR A 219 9.97 -2.51 27.60
CA TYR A 219 9.27 -1.43 26.91
C TYR A 219 7.76 -1.65 27.00
N THR A 220 7.03 -0.60 27.40
CA THR A 220 5.58 -0.68 27.55
C THR A 220 4.85 -0.69 26.20
N HIS A 221 5.44 -0.14 25.14
CA HIS A 221 4.85 -0.07 23.81
C HIS A 221 5.91 0.27 22.72
N GLY A 222 5.49 0.30 21.45
CA GLY A 222 6.33 0.70 20.32
C GLY A 222 7.22 -0.42 19.77
N HIS A 223 8.00 -0.13 18.74
CA HIS A 223 8.77 -1.14 18.02
C HIS A 223 9.84 -1.84 18.88
N LEU A 224 10.38 -1.15 19.89
CA LEU A 224 11.37 -1.74 20.78
C LEU A 224 10.79 -2.87 21.63
N ARG A 225 9.51 -2.81 22.00
CA ARG A 225 8.80 -3.91 22.67
C ARG A 225 8.78 -5.16 21.79
N SER A 226 8.42 -5.03 20.51
CA SER A 226 8.41 -6.17 19.57
C SER A 226 9.79 -6.75 19.28
N VAL A 227 10.85 -5.94 19.44
CA VAL A 227 12.24 -6.39 19.28
C VAL A 227 12.67 -7.29 20.45
N GLU A 228 12.12 -7.10 21.65
CA GLU A 228 12.42 -7.95 22.83
C GLU A 228 12.06 -9.42 22.58
N ASP A 229 10.95 -9.69 21.90
CA ASP A 229 10.49 -11.05 21.60
C ASP A 229 11.37 -11.76 20.56
N LEU A 230 12.00 -10.98 19.67
CA LEU A 230 12.81 -11.50 18.57
C LEU A 230 14.28 -11.69 18.95
N LEU A 231 14.84 -10.84 19.80
CA LEU A 231 16.26 -10.87 20.18
C LEU A 231 16.49 -11.82 21.37
N PRO A 232 17.15 -12.98 21.21
CA PRO A 232 17.38 -13.93 22.32
C PRO A 232 18.20 -13.37 23.50
N THR A 233 18.89 -12.25 23.28
CA THR A 233 19.68 -11.54 24.28
C THR A 233 18.87 -10.50 25.08
N ALA A 234 17.61 -10.23 24.72
CA ALA A 234 16.73 -9.28 25.39
C ALA A 234 16.13 -9.87 26.68
N ARG A 235 17.00 -10.31 27.58
CA ARG A 235 16.64 -10.89 28.89
C ARG A 235 16.43 -9.81 29.94
N TRP A 236 15.59 -8.82 29.63
CA TRP A 236 15.45 -7.59 30.43
C TRP A 236 14.23 -7.58 31.35
N THR A 237 13.41 -8.63 31.27
CA THR A 237 12.17 -8.77 32.04
C THR A 237 12.44 -9.20 33.48
N ASP A 238 11.50 -8.88 34.37
CA ASP A 238 11.68 -9.06 35.82
C ASP A 238 10.39 -9.53 36.51
N THR A 239 10.56 -10.12 37.69
CA THR A 239 9.47 -10.45 38.63
C THR A 239 9.62 -9.55 39.83
N ILE A 240 8.55 -8.86 40.20
CA ILE A 240 8.50 -7.90 41.31
C ILE A 240 7.77 -8.54 42.47
N ARG A 241 8.41 -8.57 43.64
CA ARG A 241 7.77 -8.89 44.91
C ARG A 241 7.14 -7.63 45.48
N LEU A 242 5.91 -7.74 45.98
CA LEU A 242 5.24 -6.71 46.75
C LEU A 242 4.95 -7.22 48.15
N ASP A 243 5.34 -6.44 49.15
CA ASP A 243 5.01 -6.64 50.56
C ASP A 243 4.20 -5.45 51.06
N CYS A 244 2.91 -5.70 51.30
CA CYS A 244 1.92 -4.71 51.67
C CYS A 244 1.61 -4.72 53.16
N ASP A 245 1.41 -3.54 53.75
CA ASP A 245 0.97 -3.40 55.14
C ASP A 245 -0.48 -3.90 55.29
N PRO A 246 -0.75 -4.87 56.20
CA PRO A 246 -2.11 -5.32 56.51
C PRO A 246 -3.04 -4.18 56.95
N GLU A 247 -2.53 -3.16 57.65
CA GLU A 247 -3.33 -2.03 58.12
C GLU A 247 -3.65 -1.03 57.00
N ALA A 248 -2.84 -1.00 55.93
CA ALA A 248 -3.08 -0.18 54.75
C ALA A 248 -4.15 -0.76 53.80
N ALA A 249 -4.57 -2.02 54.01
CA ALA A 249 -5.58 -2.69 53.19
C ALA A 249 -6.96 -2.01 53.22
N TRP A 250 -7.19 -1.08 54.16
CA TRP A 250 -8.46 -0.37 54.35
C TRP A 250 -8.37 1.14 54.07
N THR A 251 -7.31 1.59 53.39
CA THR A 251 -7.13 3.02 53.08
C THR A 251 -7.53 3.33 51.64
N GLU A 252 -8.20 4.48 51.40
CA GLU A 252 -8.58 4.95 50.05
C GLU A 252 -7.37 5.32 49.16
N ASP A 253 -6.15 5.33 49.72
CA ASP A 253 -4.92 5.65 48.99
C ASP A 253 -4.26 4.39 48.44
N TYR A 254 -4.63 4.04 47.20
CA TYR A 254 -4.17 2.87 46.44
C TYR A 254 -2.65 2.76 46.23
N THR A 255 -1.89 3.79 46.61
CA THR A 255 -0.43 3.85 46.45
C THR A 255 0.33 3.66 47.76
N LYS A 256 -0.34 3.71 48.91
CA LYS A 256 0.31 3.61 50.22
C LYS A 256 0.39 2.17 50.72
N GLY A 257 1.52 1.87 51.36
CA GLY A 257 1.69 0.67 52.18
C GLY A 257 2.30 -0.55 51.50
N CYS A 258 2.59 -0.57 50.19
CA CYS A 258 3.28 -1.70 49.55
C CYS A 258 4.72 -1.35 49.17
N LYS A 259 5.68 -2.09 49.70
CA LYS A 259 7.08 -2.04 49.27
C LYS A 259 7.29 -3.02 48.12
N ALA A 260 7.95 -2.56 47.06
CA ALA A 260 8.30 -3.39 45.92
C ALA A 260 9.80 -3.66 45.86
N SER A 261 10.18 -4.88 45.55
CA SER A 261 11.57 -5.29 45.30
C SER A 261 11.64 -6.23 44.10
N VAL A 262 12.78 -6.24 43.43
CA VAL A 262 13.00 -7.11 42.28
C VAL A 262 13.39 -8.51 42.75
N ALA A 263 12.49 -9.47 42.58
CA ALA A 263 12.64 -10.86 43.02
C ALA A 263 13.37 -11.74 42.00
N LEU A 264 13.23 -11.45 40.71
CA LEU A 264 13.89 -12.18 39.63
C LEU A 264 14.17 -11.25 38.44
N GLN A 265 15.27 -11.48 37.72
CA GLN A 265 15.65 -10.78 36.49
C GLN A 265 16.33 -11.77 35.54
N SER A 266 16.66 -11.30 34.34
CA SER A 266 17.47 -12.04 33.35
C SER A 266 16.72 -13.19 32.66
N LEU A 267 15.39 -13.11 32.61
CA LEU A 267 14.56 -13.91 31.73
C LEU A 267 14.11 -13.09 30.52
N GLN A 268 13.79 -13.77 29.42
CA GLN A 268 13.20 -13.16 28.23
C GLN A 268 11.70 -13.48 28.25
N ASN A 269 10.86 -12.43 28.16
CA ASN A 269 9.41 -12.55 28.21
C ASN A 269 8.91 -13.35 29.42
N ASN A 270 9.33 -12.91 30.61
CA ASN A 270 8.89 -13.43 31.90
C ASN A 270 7.38 -13.19 32.07
N ASN A 271 6.57 -14.24 31.93
CA ASN A 271 5.14 -14.13 31.64
C ASN A 271 4.34 -14.84 32.75
N GLY A 272 3.65 -15.94 32.48
CA GLY A 272 2.85 -16.66 33.48
C GLY A 272 3.59 -17.09 34.76
N LEU A 273 2.88 -17.07 35.88
CA LEU A 273 3.33 -17.45 37.22
C LEU A 273 2.35 -18.46 37.85
N ALA A 274 2.88 -19.53 38.44
CA ALA A 274 2.01 -20.44 39.20
C ALA A 274 2.72 -21.12 40.36
N HIS A 275 1.93 -21.66 41.29
CA HIS A 275 2.39 -22.54 42.35
C HIS A 275 2.78 -23.91 41.78
N GLY A 276 3.88 -24.46 42.28
CA GLY A 276 4.38 -25.78 41.90
C GLY A 276 3.83 -26.92 42.76
N SER A 277 4.64 -27.97 42.85
CA SER A 277 4.35 -29.19 43.63
C SER A 277 4.46 -29.01 45.14
N SER A 278 5.14 -27.96 45.60
CA SER A 278 5.24 -27.58 47.01
C SER A 278 4.86 -26.11 47.22
N PRO A 279 4.49 -25.70 48.45
CA PRO A 279 4.06 -24.31 48.73
C PRO A 279 5.11 -23.24 48.45
N ASP A 280 6.38 -23.63 48.37
CA ASP A 280 7.53 -22.77 48.08
C ASP A 280 8.02 -22.89 46.63
N GLU A 281 7.49 -23.82 45.83
CA GLU A 281 7.88 -23.97 44.43
C GLU A 281 7.09 -23.00 43.55
N VAL A 282 7.80 -22.28 42.68
CA VAL A 282 7.23 -21.33 41.72
C VAL A 282 7.55 -21.76 40.29
N LEU A 283 6.54 -21.65 39.44
CA LEU A 283 6.61 -21.90 38.01
C LEU A 283 6.56 -20.56 37.27
N ILE A 284 7.40 -20.44 36.24
CA ILE A 284 7.51 -19.22 35.44
C ILE A 284 7.50 -19.60 33.96
N GLY A 285 6.46 -19.21 33.24
CA GLY A 285 6.34 -19.40 31.79
C GLY A 285 7.08 -18.32 31.02
N CYS A 286 7.82 -18.71 29.98
CA CYS A 286 8.47 -17.80 29.04
C CYS A 286 8.03 -18.13 27.59
N PRO A 287 6.94 -17.53 27.08
CA PRO A 287 6.32 -17.87 25.80
C PRO A 287 7.27 -17.85 24.62
N VAL A 288 8.08 -16.80 24.52
CA VAL A 288 8.95 -16.56 23.37
C VAL A 288 10.18 -17.48 23.35
N THR A 289 10.46 -18.19 24.44
CA THR A 289 11.54 -19.20 24.51
C THR A 289 11.01 -20.64 24.56
N GLY A 290 9.72 -20.83 24.87
CA GLY A 290 9.14 -22.16 25.09
C GLY A 290 9.59 -22.80 26.40
N GLU A 291 10.15 -22.02 27.32
CA GLU A 291 10.75 -22.51 28.56
C GLU A 291 9.81 -22.23 29.74
N MET A 292 9.50 -23.27 30.52
CA MET A 292 8.91 -23.11 31.85
C MET A 292 10.03 -23.32 32.88
N HIS A 293 10.35 -22.28 33.64
CA HIS A 293 11.32 -22.39 34.73
C HIS A 293 10.64 -22.84 36.01
N ILE A 294 11.35 -23.66 36.78
CA ILE A 294 10.97 -24.10 38.11
C ILE A 294 11.96 -23.48 39.08
N GLY A 295 11.47 -22.84 40.13
CA GLY A 295 12.30 -22.24 41.17
C GLY A 295 11.68 -22.33 42.55
N THR A 296 12.36 -21.73 43.52
CA THR A 296 11.92 -21.69 44.91
C THR A 296 11.75 -20.26 45.37
N LEU A 297 10.61 -19.98 46.00
CA LEU A 297 10.29 -18.71 46.63
C LEU A 297 11.16 -18.52 47.88
N PRO A 298 11.78 -17.35 48.06
CA PRO A 298 12.65 -17.09 49.19
C PRO A 298 11.86 -16.96 50.50
N SER A 299 12.40 -17.53 51.58
CA SER A 299 11.84 -17.35 52.93
C SER A 299 12.10 -15.95 53.49
N SER A 300 13.15 -15.26 53.04
CA SER A 300 13.48 -13.88 53.43
C SER A 300 13.00 -12.86 52.39
N PRO A 301 12.47 -11.69 52.79
CA PRO A 301 12.10 -10.61 51.88
C PRO A 301 13.26 -10.01 51.06
N GLU A 302 14.49 -10.17 51.52
CA GLU A 302 15.68 -9.64 50.84
C GLU A 302 16.27 -10.60 49.80
N ASP A 303 15.87 -11.87 49.84
CA ASP A 303 16.38 -12.91 48.95
C ASP A 303 15.60 -12.94 47.62
N LYS A 304 16.25 -13.50 46.58
CA LYS A 304 15.69 -13.60 45.23
C LYS A 304 15.10 -15.00 44.98
N ILE A 305 14.23 -15.11 43.97
CA ILE A 305 13.77 -16.41 43.49
C ILE A 305 14.97 -17.19 42.95
N HIS A 306 15.13 -18.43 43.41
CA HIS A 306 16.20 -19.31 42.97
C HIS A 306 15.68 -20.31 41.94
N LEU A 307 16.04 -20.14 40.68
CA LEU A 307 15.68 -21.08 39.62
C LEU A 307 16.49 -22.38 39.76
N SER A 308 15.79 -23.52 39.81
CA SER A 308 16.36 -24.85 39.99
C SER A 308 16.34 -25.71 38.74
N ASP A 309 15.37 -25.53 37.85
CA ASP A 309 15.20 -26.39 36.67
C ASP A 309 14.45 -25.67 35.53
N VAL A 310 14.41 -26.29 34.35
CA VAL A 310 13.71 -25.78 33.16
C VAL A 310 13.09 -26.91 32.34
N VAL A 311 11.81 -26.76 32.02
CA VAL A 311 11.06 -27.62 31.10
C VAL A 311 10.96 -26.92 29.74
N ARG A 312 11.44 -27.57 28.68
CA ARG A 312 11.43 -27.00 27.33
C ARG A 312 10.35 -27.62 26.46
N HIS A 313 9.56 -26.79 25.81
CA HIS A 313 8.46 -27.19 24.95
C HIS A 313 8.78 -26.92 23.48
N ALA A 314 8.15 -27.66 22.57
CA ALA A 314 8.33 -27.50 21.12
C ALA A 314 7.46 -26.38 20.52
N SER A 315 6.67 -25.69 21.36
CA SER A 315 5.84 -24.55 20.99
C SER A 315 6.08 -23.39 21.95
N THR A 316 5.58 -22.20 21.60
CA THR A 316 5.32 -21.19 22.62
C THR A 316 4.41 -21.80 23.68
N ILE A 317 4.64 -21.39 24.90
CA ILE A 317 3.78 -21.71 26.05
C ILE A 317 3.32 -20.40 26.67
N ASP A 318 2.51 -20.47 27.71
CA ASP A 318 1.97 -19.30 28.37
C ASP A 318 1.84 -19.62 29.87
N ASN A 319 0.69 -19.37 30.51
CA ASN A 319 0.48 -19.62 31.95
C ASN A 319 0.64 -21.11 32.33
N PRO A 320 1.62 -21.43 33.21
CA PRO A 320 1.83 -22.79 33.70
C PRO A 320 0.81 -23.16 34.78
N SER A 321 0.58 -24.45 35.00
CA SER A 321 -0.09 -24.93 36.20
C SER A 321 0.48 -26.26 36.68
N TYR A 322 0.31 -26.57 37.97
CA TYR A 322 0.66 -27.87 38.52
C TYR A 322 -0.58 -28.71 38.79
N PHE A 323 -0.60 -29.93 38.23
CA PHE A 323 -1.61 -30.93 38.54
C PHE A 323 -1.10 -31.86 39.63
N SER A 324 -1.80 -31.88 40.76
CA SER A 324 -1.62 -32.85 41.85
C SER A 324 -2.67 -33.95 41.73
N ASP A 325 -2.26 -35.21 41.60
CA ASP A 325 -3.17 -36.36 41.50
C ASP A 325 -3.67 -36.79 42.89
N PRO A 326 -4.94 -36.51 43.26
CA PRO A 326 -5.48 -36.87 44.57
C PRO A 326 -5.70 -38.38 44.74
N TYR A 327 -5.62 -39.15 43.64
CA TYR A 327 -5.76 -40.60 43.63
C TYR A 327 -4.42 -41.33 43.42
N ALA A 328 -3.32 -40.60 43.56
CA ALA A 328 -1.97 -41.15 43.51
C ALA A 328 -1.78 -42.22 44.59
N ASN A 329 -1.04 -43.26 44.24
CA ASN A 329 -0.68 -44.35 45.14
C ASN A 329 0.69 -44.92 44.72
N ALA A 330 1.12 -45.99 45.40
CA ALA A 330 2.45 -46.57 45.19
C ALA A 330 2.72 -47.09 43.77
N THR A 331 1.68 -47.42 42.98
CA THR A 331 1.83 -47.97 41.63
C THR A 331 1.52 -46.97 40.52
N PHE A 332 0.83 -45.88 40.84
CA PHE A 332 0.47 -44.85 39.86
C PHE A 332 0.34 -43.48 40.52
N ASN A 333 1.02 -42.49 39.97
CA ASN A 333 0.89 -41.08 40.32
C ASN A 333 0.87 -40.31 39.00
N ALA A 334 -0.19 -39.54 38.72
CA ALA A 334 -0.30 -38.67 37.54
C ALA A 334 -0.05 -37.19 37.87
N SER A 335 0.69 -36.86 38.92
CA SER A 335 1.05 -35.47 39.18
C SER A 335 2.10 -34.99 38.16
N GLY A 336 1.98 -33.74 37.71
CA GLY A 336 2.83 -33.18 36.66
C GLY A 336 2.51 -31.74 36.32
N TYR A 337 3.31 -31.13 35.46
CA TYR A 337 3.20 -29.73 35.06
C TYR A 337 2.41 -29.63 33.76
N VAL A 338 1.58 -28.60 33.64
CA VAL A 338 0.72 -28.35 32.49
C VAL A 338 1.06 -26.98 31.92
N ASN A 339 1.20 -26.87 30.61
CA ASN A 339 1.45 -25.60 29.94
C ASN A 339 0.59 -25.52 28.68
N ALA A 340 -0.24 -24.48 28.60
CA ALA A 340 -0.94 -24.13 27.38
C ALA A 340 -0.04 -23.33 26.45
N GLY A 341 -0.38 -23.31 25.16
CA GLY A 341 0.36 -22.59 24.15
C GLY A 341 -0.27 -22.71 22.77
N LEU A 342 0.42 -22.18 21.76
CA LEU A 342 -0.13 -22.05 20.41
C LEU A 342 0.54 -23.00 19.41
N THR A 343 -0.28 -23.59 18.55
CA THR A 343 0.20 -24.41 17.43
C THR A 343 0.99 -23.59 16.43
N ARG A 344 0.58 -22.34 16.21
CA ARG A 344 1.18 -21.39 15.26
C ARG A 344 1.13 -19.98 15.84
N ALA A 345 1.96 -19.70 16.84
CA ALA A 345 2.08 -18.35 17.42
C ALA A 345 2.48 -17.29 16.38
N VAL A 346 3.13 -17.69 15.28
CA VAL A 346 3.44 -16.80 14.14
C VAL A 346 2.19 -16.13 13.54
N ASP A 347 1.02 -16.77 13.67
CA ASP A 347 -0.23 -16.26 13.11
C ASP A 347 -0.80 -15.10 13.97
N LEU A 348 -0.38 -14.94 15.25
CA LEU A 348 -0.86 -13.86 16.13
C LEU A 348 -0.59 -12.45 15.57
N ALA A 349 0.48 -12.28 14.78
CA ALA A 349 0.81 -11.00 14.16
C ALA A 349 -0.29 -10.51 13.20
N THR A 350 -1.08 -11.43 12.63
CA THR A 350 -2.21 -11.11 11.75
C THR A 350 -3.56 -11.30 12.43
N THR A 351 -3.69 -12.31 13.29
CA THR A 351 -4.99 -12.71 13.85
C THR A 351 -5.26 -12.18 15.25
N GLY A 352 -4.24 -11.76 16.00
CA GLY A 352 -4.38 -11.34 17.41
C GLY A 352 -5.30 -10.14 17.63
N GLY A 353 -5.35 -9.21 16.67
CA GLY A 353 -6.29 -8.08 16.66
C GLY A 353 -7.61 -8.35 15.92
N ASP A 354 -7.80 -9.53 15.33
CA ASP A 354 -8.99 -9.89 14.57
C ASP A 354 -9.98 -10.69 15.44
N PRO A 355 -11.21 -10.19 15.70
CA PRO A 355 -12.23 -10.95 16.43
C PRO A 355 -12.64 -12.26 15.75
N LYS A 356 -12.36 -12.44 14.45
CA LYS A 356 -12.66 -13.67 13.69
C LYS A 356 -11.45 -14.59 13.48
N GLY A 357 -10.29 -14.26 14.05
CA GLY A 357 -9.11 -15.11 13.98
C GLY A 357 -9.34 -16.51 14.56
N THR A 358 -8.47 -17.45 14.21
CA THR A 358 -8.53 -18.84 14.69
C THR A 358 -7.11 -19.34 14.97
N GLU A 359 -6.58 -19.05 16.16
CA GLU A 359 -5.28 -19.59 16.57
C GLU A 359 -5.43 -21.01 17.10
N GLY A 360 -4.62 -21.93 16.58
CA GLY A 360 -4.57 -23.31 17.06
C GLY A 360 -3.94 -23.43 18.45
N VAL A 361 -4.38 -24.46 19.17
CA VAL A 361 -4.06 -24.72 20.58
C VAL A 361 -3.18 -25.95 20.73
N MET A 362 -2.19 -25.89 21.63
CA MET A 362 -1.41 -27.05 22.09
C MET A 362 -1.29 -27.04 23.61
N ILE A 363 -1.63 -28.16 24.26
CA ILE A 363 -1.50 -28.31 25.70
C ILE A 363 -0.46 -29.39 26.01
N TRP A 364 0.59 -28.99 26.72
CA TRP A 364 1.68 -29.85 27.14
C TRP A 364 1.51 -30.31 28.56
N TYR A 365 1.94 -31.53 28.82
CA TYR A 365 1.98 -32.14 30.15
C TYR A 365 3.34 -32.78 30.38
N ALA A 366 4.08 -32.26 31.35
CA ALA A 366 5.47 -32.63 31.60
C ALA A 366 5.66 -33.37 32.91
N ARG A 367 6.46 -34.44 32.85
CA ARG A 367 6.89 -35.26 33.99
C ARG A 367 8.34 -35.68 33.81
N ARG A 368 9.01 -36.02 34.92
CA ARG A 368 10.33 -36.66 34.87
C ARG A 368 10.19 -38.15 34.56
N ASP A 369 11.10 -38.68 33.74
CA ASP A 369 11.13 -40.11 33.44
C ASP A 369 11.45 -40.93 34.70
N SER A 370 10.57 -41.88 35.03
CA SER A 370 10.76 -42.78 36.16
C SER A 370 11.82 -43.86 35.92
N ASN A 371 12.20 -44.11 34.66
CA ASN A 371 13.05 -45.24 34.25
C ASN A 371 14.53 -44.90 33.95
N SER A 372 14.94 -43.62 33.98
CA SER A 372 16.33 -43.23 33.71
C SER A 372 17.20 -43.22 34.98
N SER A 373 17.98 -44.31 35.17
CA SER A 373 19.20 -44.48 35.99
C SER A 373 19.23 -43.99 37.47
N LYS A 374 20.22 -44.49 38.23
CA LYS A 374 20.38 -44.29 39.69
C LYS A 374 20.86 -42.90 40.11
N ASP A 375 20.95 -41.94 39.19
CA ASP A 375 21.39 -40.57 39.49
C ASP A 375 20.18 -39.63 39.56
N VAL A 376 19.82 -39.18 40.77
CA VAL A 376 18.67 -38.30 41.02
C VAL A 376 18.81 -36.95 40.29
N LYS A 377 20.03 -36.60 39.85
CA LYS A 377 20.35 -35.37 39.10
C LYS A 377 20.22 -35.48 37.57
N SER A 378 19.93 -36.66 37.01
CA SER A 378 19.91 -36.88 35.55
C SER A 378 18.57 -37.35 34.99
N LYS A 379 17.45 -37.14 35.69
CA LYS A 379 16.12 -37.48 35.16
C LYS A 379 15.63 -36.36 34.25
N GLU A 380 15.73 -36.55 32.95
CA GLU A 380 15.27 -35.59 31.94
C GLU A 380 13.74 -35.40 31.99
N TRP A 381 13.29 -34.18 31.67
CA TRP A 381 11.88 -33.86 31.50
C TRP A 381 11.33 -34.46 30.20
N ASN A 382 10.11 -34.98 30.26
CA ASN A 382 9.39 -35.51 29.10
C ASN A 382 8.03 -34.81 28.93
N PRO A 383 7.99 -33.63 28.28
CA PRO A 383 6.76 -32.95 27.92
C PRO A 383 6.02 -33.70 26.81
N LYS A 384 4.74 -34.00 27.04
CA LYS A 384 3.86 -34.70 26.10
C LYS A 384 2.68 -33.84 25.73
N LEU A 385 2.29 -33.88 24.46
CA LEU A 385 1.08 -33.19 23.98
C LEU A 385 -0.16 -33.98 24.41
N VAL A 386 -0.98 -33.40 25.30
CA VAL A 386 -2.20 -34.03 25.82
C VAL A 386 -3.46 -33.61 25.07
N PHE A 387 -3.44 -32.45 24.42
CA PHE A 387 -4.55 -31.92 23.65
C PHE A 387 -4.03 -30.91 22.61
N GLU A 388 -4.65 -30.92 21.42
CA GLU A 388 -4.45 -29.90 20.38
C GLU A 388 -5.77 -29.62 19.65
N ASP A 389 -5.97 -28.37 19.22
CA ASP A 389 -7.10 -27.94 18.40
C ASP A 389 -6.64 -27.01 17.27
N ASP A 390 -7.40 -26.97 16.17
CA ASP A 390 -7.08 -26.13 15.01
C ASP A 390 -7.62 -24.71 15.14
N GLY A 391 -8.19 -24.35 16.29
CA GLY A 391 -8.77 -23.04 16.58
C GLY A 391 -10.29 -23.00 16.40
N LYS A 392 -10.93 -24.11 16.00
CA LYS A 392 -12.38 -24.16 15.74
C LYS A 392 -13.21 -24.56 16.95
N ARG A 393 -12.69 -25.42 17.84
CA ARG A 393 -13.39 -25.82 19.08
C ARG A 393 -13.01 -24.90 20.22
N ILE A 394 -11.75 -24.50 20.26
CA ILE A 394 -11.24 -23.46 21.13
C ILE A 394 -10.16 -22.68 20.37
N ARG A 395 -10.37 -21.36 20.27
CA ARG A 395 -9.41 -20.42 19.71
C ARG A 395 -8.48 -19.97 20.81
N CYS A 396 -7.16 -20.04 20.58
CA CYS A 396 -6.13 -19.62 21.54
C CYS A 396 -6.15 -20.42 22.85
N ALA A 397 -4.97 -20.67 23.41
CA ALA A 397 -4.85 -21.20 24.76
C ALA A 397 -3.65 -20.54 25.45
N SER A 398 -3.93 -19.77 26.48
CA SER A 398 -2.93 -19.19 27.38
C SER A 398 -2.88 -19.94 28.71
N VAL A 399 -3.92 -20.71 29.06
CA VAL A 399 -3.92 -21.48 30.30
C VAL A 399 -4.61 -22.84 30.13
N ALA A 400 -4.14 -23.81 30.90
CA ALA A 400 -4.86 -25.05 31.11
C ALA A 400 -4.67 -25.62 32.52
N VAL A 401 -5.74 -26.15 33.11
CA VAL A 401 -5.71 -26.84 34.41
C VAL A 401 -6.38 -28.21 34.31
N ILE A 402 -5.86 -29.16 35.08
CA ILE A 402 -6.36 -30.55 35.09
C ILE A 402 -7.09 -30.79 36.41
N VAL A 403 -8.29 -31.37 36.33
CA VAL A 403 -9.07 -31.84 37.47
C VAL A 403 -9.30 -33.34 37.36
N ALA A 404 -8.81 -34.11 38.34
CA ALA A 404 -8.91 -35.57 38.35
C ALA A 404 -10.36 -36.05 38.48
N ILE A 405 -10.71 -37.13 37.77
CA ILE A 405 -11.97 -37.84 37.97
C ILE A 405 -11.70 -39.04 38.88
N ASP A 406 -12.56 -39.29 39.89
CA ASP A 406 -12.48 -40.51 40.71
C ASP A 406 -12.45 -41.74 39.80
N PRO A 407 -11.37 -42.56 39.83
CA PRO A 407 -11.26 -43.72 38.96
C PRO A 407 -12.43 -44.71 39.12
N LYS A 408 -13.11 -44.74 40.27
CA LYS A 408 -14.32 -45.56 40.49
C LYS A 408 -15.47 -45.14 39.57
N LYS A 409 -15.58 -43.85 39.22
CA LYS A 409 -16.60 -43.34 38.29
C LYS A 409 -16.31 -43.75 36.83
N GLU A 410 -15.05 -44.07 36.51
CA GLU A 410 -14.58 -44.37 35.14
C GLU A 410 -14.12 -45.85 35.00
N GLY A 411 -14.72 -46.77 35.76
CA GLY A 411 -14.43 -48.21 35.64
C GLY A 411 -12.99 -48.59 35.97
N GLY A 412 -12.31 -47.82 36.81
CA GLY A 412 -10.91 -47.97 37.19
C GLY A 412 -9.92 -47.19 36.31
N GLN A 413 -10.37 -46.63 35.18
CA GLN A 413 -9.53 -45.83 34.28
C GLN A 413 -9.13 -44.51 34.94
N ARG A 414 -7.93 -44.02 34.62
CA ARG A 414 -7.36 -42.77 35.15
C ARG A 414 -7.61 -41.64 34.17
N LYS A 415 -8.80 -41.03 34.26
CA LYS A 415 -9.20 -39.89 33.44
C LYS A 415 -9.28 -38.60 34.24
N ALA A 416 -9.23 -37.49 33.53
CA ALA A 416 -9.36 -36.16 34.09
C ALA A 416 -10.13 -35.24 33.13
N TRP A 417 -10.62 -34.12 33.65
CA TRP A 417 -11.08 -32.99 32.86
C TRP A 417 -9.94 -31.99 32.72
N LEU A 418 -9.61 -31.63 31.49
CA LEU A 418 -8.67 -30.58 31.12
C LEU A 418 -9.47 -29.32 30.78
N PHE A 419 -9.40 -28.31 31.64
CA PHE A 419 -9.98 -27.00 31.38
C PHE A 419 -8.97 -26.16 30.61
N VAL A 420 -9.41 -25.49 29.55
CA VAL A 420 -8.56 -24.69 28.65
C VAL A 420 -9.27 -23.38 28.32
N SER A 421 -8.53 -22.27 28.35
CA SER A 421 -9.00 -20.95 27.91
C SER A 421 -7.84 -20.11 27.36
N GLY A 422 -8.16 -18.95 26.80
CA GLY A 422 -7.22 -18.09 26.09
C GLY A 422 -7.64 -16.61 26.10
N PHE A 423 -6.67 -15.71 25.92
CA PHE A 423 -6.86 -14.25 25.88
C PHE A 423 -7.85 -13.75 24.82
N THR A 424 -8.14 -14.55 23.78
CA THR A 424 -9.11 -14.24 22.71
C THR A 424 -10.16 -15.35 22.51
N SER A 425 -10.24 -16.32 23.44
CA SER A 425 -11.20 -17.41 23.37
C SER A 425 -12.61 -16.89 23.61
N ALA A 426 -13.56 -17.29 22.76
CA ALA A 426 -14.96 -16.92 22.96
C ALA A 426 -15.56 -17.55 24.23
N SER A 427 -15.04 -18.71 24.63
CA SER A 427 -15.42 -19.46 25.83
C SER A 427 -14.27 -20.39 26.21
N ALA A 428 -14.14 -20.65 27.51
CA ALA A 428 -13.37 -21.77 28.03
C ALA A 428 -14.03 -23.10 27.64
N VAL A 429 -13.23 -24.17 27.58
CA VAL A 429 -13.71 -25.53 27.33
C VAL A 429 -13.17 -26.49 28.37
N ALA A 430 -13.91 -27.55 28.66
CA ALA A 430 -13.45 -28.71 29.41
C ALA A 430 -13.42 -29.94 28.50
N VAL A 431 -12.24 -30.56 28.37
CA VAL A 431 -12.02 -31.75 27.53
C VAL A 431 -11.63 -32.93 28.41
N LYS A 432 -12.25 -34.09 28.22
CA LYS A 432 -11.90 -35.30 28.97
C LYS A 432 -10.63 -35.93 28.38
N ILE A 433 -9.61 -36.11 29.22
CA ILE A 433 -8.33 -36.73 28.86
C ILE A 433 -8.10 -38.05 29.63
N ASP A 434 -7.27 -38.93 29.08
CA ASP A 434 -6.91 -40.23 29.65
C ASP A 434 -5.39 -40.36 29.80
N PHE A 435 -4.92 -40.61 31.03
CA PHE A 435 -3.49 -40.79 31.33
C PHE A 435 -2.97 -42.18 30.92
N GLY A 436 -3.84 -43.13 30.57
CA GLY A 436 -3.50 -44.52 30.24
C GLY A 436 -3.29 -44.82 28.76
N ARG A 437 -3.64 -43.92 27.84
CA ARG A 437 -3.35 -44.08 26.39
C ARG A 437 -1.96 -43.54 26.07
N SER A 438 -1.20 -44.27 25.25
CA SER A 438 0.05 -43.75 24.68
C SER A 438 -0.28 -42.55 23.79
N GLN A 439 -0.06 -41.36 24.30
CA GLN A 439 -0.16 -40.13 23.52
C GLN A 439 0.98 -40.11 22.50
N SER A 440 0.69 -39.62 21.29
CA SER A 440 1.67 -39.51 20.22
C SER A 440 2.88 -38.72 20.71
N GLU A 441 4.06 -39.36 20.67
CA GLU A 441 5.31 -38.62 20.78
C GLU A 441 5.39 -37.71 19.56
N VAL A 442 5.23 -36.40 19.77
CA VAL A 442 5.66 -35.43 18.77
C VAL A 442 7.18 -35.49 18.82
N PRO A 443 7.87 -35.94 17.76
CA PRO A 443 9.32 -36.00 17.78
C PRO A 443 9.83 -34.58 18.05
N PHE A 444 10.56 -34.40 19.15
CA PHE A 444 11.43 -33.24 19.30
C PHE A 444 12.28 -33.20 18.03
N PRO A 445 12.29 -32.11 17.24
CA PRO A 445 13.42 -31.90 16.36
C PRO A 445 14.61 -31.88 17.29
N ALA A 446 15.45 -32.92 17.21
CA ALA A 446 16.63 -33.02 18.05
C ALA A 446 17.32 -31.67 17.98
N CYS A 447 17.35 -30.97 19.12
CA CYS A 447 18.09 -29.73 19.25
C CYS A 447 19.47 -30.04 18.71
N LEU A 448 19.90 -29.33 17.67
CA LEU A 448 21.18 -29.58 17.01
C LEU A 448 22.33 -29.06 17.90
N ILE A 449 22.28 -29.35 19.20
CA ILE A 449 23.44 -29.40 20.08
C ILE A 449 24.14 -30.74 19.79
N MET A 450 24.54 -30.94 18.53
CA MET A 450 25.66 -31.83 18.30
C MET A 450 26.91 -31.04 18.69
N SER A 451 27.45 -31.39 19.86
CA SER A 451 28.85 -31.19 20.18
C SER A 451 29.71 -31.30 18.91
N LEU A 452 30.62 -30.35 18.71
CA LEU A 452 31.61 -30.29 17.63
C LEU A 452 32.47 -31.58 17.51
N SER A 453 31.87 -32.67 17.05
CA SER A 453 32.45 -34.01 17.01
C SER A 453 32.12 -34.86 15.76
N PRO A 454 31.13 -34.56 14.88
CA PRO A 454 30.92 -35.37 13.68
C PRO A 454 31.60 -34.83 12.41
N LEU A 455 32.17 -33.61 12.43
CA LEU A 455 32.87 -33.06 11.26
C LEU A 455 34.19 -33.81 10.94
N CYS A 456 34.71 -34.61 11.88
CA CYS A 456 35.91 -35.44 11.67
C CYS A 456 35.62 -36.88 11.21
N GLN A 457 34.38 -37.36 11.24
CA GLN A 457 34.03 -38.75 10.84
C GLN A 457 33.31 -38.84 9.48
N LEU A 458 32.75 -37.73 8.98
CA LEU A 458 32.08 -37.70 7.67
C LEU A 458 33.02 -37.79 6.47
N LEU A 459 34.34 -37.71 6.68
CA LEU A 459 35.33 -37.91 5.61
C LEU A 459 35.68 -39.40 5.35
N SER A 460 35.23 -40.35 6.19
CA SER A 460 35.68 -41.75 6.07
C SER A 460 34.61 -42.80 5.74
N ILE A 461 33.31 -42.44 5.66
CA ILE A 461 32.22 -43.45 5.53
C ILE A 461 31.43 -43.33 4.20
N LEU A 462 31.51 -42.23 3.46
CA LEU A 462 30.87 -42.10 2.14
C LEU A 462 31.74 -42.63 0.97
N LEU A 463 32.47 -43.71 1.24
CA LEU A 463 32.98 -44.69 0.28
C LEU A 463 32.60 -46.09 0.79
N SER A 464 31.34 -46.50 0.62
CA SER A 464 30.94 -47.89 0.26
C SER A 464 29.45 -48.16 0.49
N GLN A 465 28.72 -48.23 -0.63
CA GLN A 465 27.64 -49.16 -0.98
C GLN A 465 26.75 -49.77 0.14
N VAL A 466 25.44 -49.52 0.06
CA VAL A 466 24.38 -50.52 -0.26
C VAL A 466 23.01 -49.80 -0.33
N SER A 467 22.24 -50.13 -1.36
CA SER A 467 20.91 -49.60 -1.69
C SER A 467 19.77 -50.48 -1.17
N LEU A 468 18.57 -49.87 -0.98
CA LEU A 468 17.18 -50.34 -1.26
C LEU A 468 16.18 -49.73 -0.23
N PRO A 469 14.86 -49.63 -0.50
CA PRO A 469 14.15 -48.94 -1.58
C PRO A 469 13.08 -47.93 -1.04
N THR A 470 12.71 -46.91 -1.82
CA THR A 470 11.65 -45.93 -1.51
C THR A 470 10.29 -46.31 -2.11
N PRO A 471 9.15 -46.10 -1.42
CA PRO A 471 7.79 -46.18 -1.99
C PRO A 471 7.44 -44.92 -2.82
N PRO A 472 6.38 -44.95 -3.65
CA PRO A 472 6.32 -44.22 -4.91
C PRO A 472 6.09 -42.72 -4.78
N GLN A 473 6.86 -41.95 -5.54
CA GLN A 473 6.55 -40.57 -5.88
C GLN A 473 5.33 -40.55 -6.82
N SER A 474 4.28 -39.83 -6.44
CA SER A 474 3.30 -39.35 -7.41
C SER A 474 3.93 -38.20 -8.20
N SER A 475 4.25 -38.50 -9.46
CA SER A 475 4.79 -37.58 -10.45
C SER A 475 3.73 -36.61 -10.97
N PHE A 476 3.90 -35.32 -10.69
CA PHE A 476 3.62 -34.26 -11.65
C PHE A 476 4.67 -33.16 -11.44
N ALA A 477 5.80 -33.29 -12.13
CA ALA A 477 6.82 -32.25 -12.19
C ALA A 477 6.35 -31.19 -13.19
N VAL A 478 5.76 -30.09 -12.70
CA VAL A 478 5.53 -28.90 -13.52
C VAL A 478 6.90 -28.29 -13.82
N GLN A 479 7.28 -28.22 -15.11
CA GLN A 479 8.48 -27.51 -15.56
C GLN A 479 8.34 -26.02 -15.23
N ARG A 480 9.13 -25.50 -14.29
CA ARG A 480 9.08 -24.07 -13.90
C ARG A 480 9.80 -23.18 -14.91
N THR A 481 9.19 -22.03 -15.23
CA THR A 481 9.77 -21.00 -16.09
C THR A 481 10.49 -19.95 -15.24
N PHE A 482 11.69 -19.53 -15.66
CA PHE A 482 12.53 -18.56 -15.00
C PHE A 482 12.63 -17.27 -15.82
N ARG A 483 12.73 -16.13 -15.14
CA ARG A 483 13.01 -14.82 -15.73
C ARG A 483 14.45 -14.42 -15.43
N VAL A 484 15.17 -13.95 -16.45
CA VAL A 484 16.51 -13.34 -16.31
C VAL A 484 16.44 -11.89 -16.74
N LYS A 485 16.70 -10.97 -15.82
CA LYS A 485 16.69 -9.52 -16.06
C LYS A 485 18.10 -8.99 -16.26
N ARG A 486 18.17 -7.81 -16.89
CA ARG A 486 19.42 -7.03 -17.08
C ARG A 486 20.43 -7.69 -18.03
N VAL A 487 19.96 -8.54 -18.95
CA VAL A 487 20.83 -9.13 -19.98
C VAL A 487 21.39 -8.01 -20.87
N PRO A 488 22.72 -7.97 -21.11
CA PRO A 488 23.32 -6.94 -21.96
C PRO A 488 22.84 -7.03 -23.42
N PRO A 489 22.68 -5.92 -24.14
CA PRO A 489 22.03 -5.84 -25.45
C PRO A 489 22.85 -6.44 -26.60
N GLY A 490 24.11 -6.81 -26.33
CA GLY A 490 24.98 -7.53 -27.28
C GLY A 490 25.14 -9.02 -26.96
N TRP A 491 24.28 -9.57 -26.10
CA TRP A 491 24.22 -10.99 -25.85
C TRP A 491 23.17 -11.60 -26.76
N ASP A 492 23.57 -12.59 -27.54
CA ASP A 492 22.66 -13.47 -28.26
C ASP A 492 22.23 -14.64 -27.36
N VAL A 493 21.35 -15.46 -27.90
CA VAL A 493 20.82 -16.66 -27.25
C VAL A 493 21.96 -17.58 -26.78
N GLU A 494 22.92 -17.86 -27.66
CA GLU A 494 24.04 -18.78 -27.37
C GLU A 494 24.92 -18.29 -26.23
N ARG A 495 25.25 -16.99 -26.20
CA ARG A 495 26.06 -16.39 -25.15
C ARG A 495 25.35 -16.40 -23.80
N LEU A 496 24.05 -16.12 -23.77
CA LEU A 496 23.26 -16.20 -22.55
C LEU A 496 23.14 -17.64 -22.05
N GLU A 497 22.87 -18.60 -22.93
CA GLU A 497 22.80 -20.01 -22.57
C GLU A 497 24.13 -20.52 -21.99
N SER A 498 25.25 -20.21 -22.66
CA SER A 498 26.58 -20.58 -22.20
C SER A 498 26.89 -20.01 -20.82
N PHE A 499 26.49 -18.75 -20.57
CA PHE A 499 26.67 -18.12 -19.27
C PHE A 499 25.83 -18.79 -18.17
N LEU A 500 24.56 -19.07 -18.43
CA LEU A 500 23.63 -19.63 -17.44
C LEU A 500 23.94 -21.09 -17.09
N ARG A 501 24.46 -21.87 -18.06
CA ARG A 501 24.96 -23.23 -17.83
C ARG A 501 26.24 -23.24 -17.00
N GLY A 502 27.08 -22.20 -17.11
CA GLY A 502 28.33 -22.11 -16.37
C GLY A 502 29.27 -23.28 -16.75
N THR A 503 29.70 -24.07 -15.77
CA THR A 503 30.53 -25.27 -15.97
C THR A 503 29.71 -26.56 -16.11
N ASP A 504 28.39 -26.50 -15.96
CA ASP A 504 27.51 -27.66 -16.05
C ASP A 504 27.02 -27.88 -17.49
N THR A 505 27.57 -28.90 -18.14
CA THR A 505 27.21 -29.29 -19.51
C THR A 505 26.00 -30.21 -19.58
N THR A 506 25.48 -30.69 -18.44
CA THR A 506 24.38 -31.67 -18.37
C THR A 506 23.00 -31.03 -18.34
N SER A 507 22.90 -29.80 -17.83
CA SER A 507 21.66 -29.04 -17.78
C SER A 507 21.26 -28.53 -19.18
N ARG A 508 20.25 -29.15 -19.79
CA ARG A 508 19.61 -28.66 -21.02
C ARG A 508 18.58 -27.58 -20.64
N LEU A 509 18.63 -26.43 -21.30
CA LEU A 509 17.69 -25.33 -21.09
C LEU A 509 17.01 -24.96 -22.41
N THR A 510 15.77 -24.48 -22.33
CA THR A 510 15.02 -23.92 -23.45
C THR A 510 14.83 -22.44 -23.23
N LEU A 511 15.40 -21.61 -24.09
CA LEU A 511 15.14 -20.18 -24.09
C LEU A 511 13.84 -19.90 -24.86
N HIS A 512 12.85 -19.30 -24.18
CA HIS A 512 11.56 -18.96 -24.77
C HIS A 512 11.59 -17.61 -25.49
N SER A 513 12.37 -16.65 -24.97
CA SER A 513 12.54 -15.35 -25.63
C SER A 513 13.70 -14.57 -25.01
N LEU A 514 14.25 -13.62 -25.77
CA LEU A 514 15.15 -12.58 -25.31
C LEU A 514 14.65 -11.24 -25.89
N LEU A 515 14.05 -10.39 -25.07
CA LEU A 515 13.33 -9.19 -25.52
C LEU A 515 13.86 -7.94 -24.83
N GLU A 516 13.89 -6.81 -25.55
CA GLU A 516 14.28 -5.52 -24.98
C GLU A 516 13.28 -5.00 -23.94
N GLU A 517 13.83 -4.32 -22.93
CA GLU A 517 13.01 -3.66 -21.90
C GLU A 517 12.44 -2.33 -22.44
N PRO A 518 11.13 -2.04 -22.25
CA PRO A 518 10.42 -0.94 -22.92
C PRO A 518 10.95 0.49 -22.73
N ARG A 519 11.86 0.76 -21.79
CA ARG A 519 12.25 2.14 -21.41
C ARG A 519 13.72 2.36 -20.99
N ARG A 520 14.56 1.32 -21.01
CA ARG A 520 16.02 1.48 -20.80
C ARG A 520 16.72 0.94 -22.03
N SER A 521 17.22 1.86 -22.87
CA SER A 521 17.68 1.61 -24.24
C SER A 521 18.80 0.57 -24.42
N HIS A 522 19.24 -0.14 -23.39
CA HIS A 522 20.40 -1.04 -23.46
C HIS A 522 20.28 -2.27 -22.55
N ARG A 523 19.08 -2.83 -22.30
CA ARG A 523 18.93 -4.08 -21.52
C ARG A 523 17.81 -4.99 -22.05
N GLN A 524 18.03 -6.29 -21.94
CA GLN A 524 17.12 -7.34 -22.36
C GLN A 524 16.66 -8.18 -21.15
N THR A 525 15.47 -8.75 -21.26
CA THR A 525 14.93 -9.75 -20.35
C THR A 525 14.78 -11.06 -21.11
N ALA A 526 15.26 -12.14 -20.51
CA ALA A 526 15.13 -13.48 -21.04
C ALA A 526 14.14 -14.32 -20.23
N LYS A 527 13.45 -15.23 -20.90
CA LYS A 527 12.59 -16.24 -20.28
C LYS A 527 13.09 -17.60 -20.70
N LEU A 528 13.21 -18.54 -19.76
CA LEU A 528 13.72 -19.87 -20.04
C LEU A 528 13.17 -20.92 -19.10
N THR A 529 13.21 -22.17 -19.53
CA THR A 529 12.92 -23.34 -18.69
C THR A 529 14.16 -24.23 -18.66
N PHE A 530 14.53 -24.68 -17.47
CA PHE A 530 15.55 -25.71 -17.33
C PHE A 530 14.88 -27.08 -17.41
N HIS A 531 15.33 -27.95 -18.32
CA HIS A 531 14.90 -29.34 -18.31
C HIS A 531 15.43 -30.07 -17.07
N HIS A 532 16.62 -29.70 -16.61
CA HIS A 532 17.21 -30.09 -15.33
C HIS A 532 17.78 -28.82 -14.70
N ILE A 533 17.31 -28.45 -13.50
CA ILE A 533 17.67 -27.19 -12.84
C ILE A 533 19.13 -27.29 -12.33
N PRO A 534 20.05 -26.40 -12.77
CA PRO A 534 21.43 -26.41 -12.29
C PRO A 534 21.50 -26.27 -10.77
N PRO A 535 22.46 -26.90 -10.07
CA PRO A 535 22.58 -26.85 -8.61
C PRO A 535 22.56 -25.43 -8.04
N GLN A 536 23.15 -24.46 -8.73
CA GLN A 536 23.13 -23.05 -8.30
C GLN A 536 21.74 -22.39 -8.30
N PHE A 537 20.74 -22.99 -8.96
CA PHE A 537 19.38 -22.47 -9.08
C PHE A 537 18.32 -23.40 -8.47
N GLN A 538 18.70 -24.55 -7.89
CA GLN A 538 17.77 -25.52 -7.28
C GLN A 538 17.03 -24.97 -6.05
N ASN A 539 17.62 -23.99 -5.37
CA ASN A 539 17.04 -23.33 -4.19
C ASN A 539 16.24 -22.05 -4.53
N LEU A 540 16.02 -21.73 -5.81
CA LEU A 540 15.12 -20.64 -6.17
C LEU A 540 13.66 -21.06 -5.93
N HIS A 541 13.02 -20.40 -4.98
CA HIS A 541 11.60 -20.55 -4.67
C HIS A 541 10.88 -19.20 -4.84
N VAL A 542 9.55 -19.25 -4.80
CA VAL A 542 8.70 -18.06 -4.87
C VAL A 542 9.08 -17.09 -3.75
N GLY A 543 9.33 -15.83 -4.09
CA GLY A 543 9.80 -14.76 -3.18
C GLY A 543 11.32 -14.57 -3.12
N LEU A 544 12.12 -15.37 -3.84
CA LEU A 544 13.59 -15.31 -3.83
C LEU A 544 14.16 -15.01 -5.22
N SER A 545 14.94 -13.93 -5.33
CA SER A 545 15.74 -13.62 -6.52
C SER A 545 17.23 -13.82 -6.26
N THR A 546 17.96 -14.42 -7.19
CA THR A 546 19.43 -14.50 -7.12
C THR A 546 20.07 -13.51 -8.08
N THR A 547 21.22 -12.94 -7.70
CA THR A 547 21.98 -12.00 -8.53
C THR A 547 23.37 -12.56 -8.83
N THR A 548 23.62 -12.89 -10.10
CA THR A 548 24.92 -13.41 -10.56
C THR A 548 25.72 -12.28 -11.20
N VAL A 549 26.96 -12.07 -10.76
CA VAL A 549 27.82 -10.97 -11.24
C VAL A 549 28.68 -11.43 -12.43
N LEU A 550 28.62 -10.68 -13.53
CA LEU A 550 29.45 -10.89 -14.71
C LEU A 550 30.94 -10.62 -14.42
N ARG A 551 31.85 -11.17 -15.23
CA ARG A 551 33.32 -10.94 -15.14
C ARG A 551 33.73 -9.45 -15.24
N ASP A 552 32.81 -8.58 -15.67
CA ASP A 552 32.97 -7.13 -15.78
C ASP A 552 32.18 -6.36 -14.70
N HIS A 553 31.84 -7.01 -13.57
CA HIS A 553 31.14 -6.46 -12.41
C HIS A 553 29.67 -6.03 -12.65
N ARG A 554 29.02 -6.49 -13.72
CA ARG A 554 27.60 -6.18 -13.97
C ARG A 554 26.66 -7.31 -13.50
N PRO A 555 25.66 -7.05 -12.63
CA PRO A 555 24.78 -8.10 -12.09
C PRO A 555 23.61 -8.46 -13.04
N LEU A 556 23.44 -9.76 -13.33
CA LEU A 556 22.20 -10.37 -13.86
C LEU A 556 21.32 -10.81 -12.69
N THR A 557 20.00 -10.65 -12.81
CA THR A 557 19.04 -11.08 -11.78
C THR A 557 18.16 -12.20 -12.33
N ILE A 558 18.01 -13.29 -11.58
CA ILE A 558 17.16 -14.44 -11.94
C ILE A 558 16.09 -14.60 -10.87
N ASP A 559 14.83 -14.71 -11.29
CA ASP A 559 13.68 -14.88 -10.41
C ASP A 559 12.60 -15.77 -11.05
N VAL A 560 11.66 -16.25 -10.21
CA VAL A 560 10.53 -17.10 -10.61
C VAL A 560 9.16 -16.42 -10.39
N ASP A 561 9.14 -15.27 -9.70
CA ASP A 561 7.88 -14.58 -9.32
C ASP A 561 7.39 -13.62 -10.40
N PHE A 562 8.28 -13.22 -11.31
CA PHE A 562 7.98 -12.25 -12.36
C PHE A 562 7.52 -10.88 -11.82
N HIS A 563 7.88 -10.52 -10.57
CA HIS A 563 7.54 -9.23 -9.97
C HIS A 563 8.04 -8.02 -10.80
N GLY A 564 7.19 -7.01 -10.93
CA GLY A 564 7.35 -5.87 -11.84
C GLY A 564 7.09 -6.23 -13.31
N MET A 565 7.39 -5.29 -14.21
CA MET A 565 7.12 -5.42 -15.63
C MET A 565 7.98 -6.52 -16.30
N THR A 566 7.34 -7.37 -17.10
CA THR A 566 8.00 -8.37 -17.95
C THR A 566 7.41 -8.36 -19.35
N THR A 567 8.23 -8.14 -20.38
CA THR A 567 7.79 -8.27 -21.77
C THR A 567 7.56 -9.73 -22.13
N LEU A 568 6.34 -10.04 -22.59
CA LEU A 568 5.94 -11.37 -23.02
C LEU A 568 6.16 -11.57 -24.52
N HIS A 569 5.69 -10.61 -25.31
CA HIS A 569 5.86 -10.53 -26.76
C HIS A 569 6.04 -9.07 -27.17
N ALA A 570 6.84 -8.78 -28.19
CA ALA A 570 6.99 -7.44 -28.75
C ALA A 570 7.04 -7.48 -30.27
N SER A 571 6.05 -6.85 -30.91
CA SER A 571 6.08 -6.56 -32.34
C SER A 571 7.24 -5.62 -32.70
N PRO A 572 7.70 -5.62 -33.96
CA PRO A 572 8.60 -4.59 -34.48
C PRO A 572 8.06 -3.18 -34.20
N PRO A 573 8.93 -2.20 -33.88
CA PRO A 573 8.50 -0.83 -33.54
C PRO A 573 7.60 -0.15 -34.58
N GLU A 574 7.79 -0.47 -35.86
CA GLU A 574 7.00 0.01 -36.99
C GLU A 574 5.53 -0.45 -36.95
N ASP A 575 5.30 -1.67 -36.47
CA ASP A 575 4.00 -2.34 -36.42
C ASP A 575 3.32 -2.18 -35.05
N LEU A 576 4.09 -1.90 -34.01
CA LEU A 576 3.58 -1.71 -32.64
C LEU A 576 2.62 -0.51 -32.55
N LYS A 577 1.35 -0.78 -32.27
CA LYS A 577 0.32 0.24 -32.03
C LYS A 577 -0.27 0.18 -30.62
N ILE A 578 -0.21 -0.97 -29.94
CA ILE A 578 -0.85 -1.17 -28.63
C ILE A 578 0.11 -1.86 -27.65
N ASN A 579 0.10 -1.41 -26.40
CA ASN A 579 0.75 -2.09 -25.29
C ASN A 579 -0.33 -2.74 -24.43
N VAL A 580 -0.24 -4.04 -24.23
CA VAL A 580 -1.13 -4.80 -23.36
C VAL A 580 -0.35 -5.23 -22.13
N ILE A 581 -0.86 -4.92 -20.95
CA ILE A 581 -0.27 -5.30 -19.68
C ILE A 581 -1.27 -6.18 -18.95
N THR A 582 -0.82 -7.37 -18.56
CA THR A 582 -1.63 -8.41 -17.96
C THR A 582 -1.28 -8.55 -16.51
N ILE A 583 -2.29 -8.74 -15.68
CA ILE A 583 -2.16 -8.67 -14.23
C ILE A 583 -2.95 -9.85 -13.69
N CYS A 584 -2.32 -10.66 -12.85
CA CYS A 584 -3.00 -11.76 -12.19
C CYS A 584 -4.00 -11.24 -11.16
N GLY A 585 -5.07 -12.03 -10.93
CA GLY A 585 -6.03 -11.78 -9.86
C GLY A 585 -5.43 -12.07 -8.48
N LEU A 586 -6.28 -11.98 -7.45
CA LEU A 586 -5.91 -12.34 -6.08
C LEU A 586 -5.36 -13.77 -6.03
N ASP A 587 -4.27 -13.93 -5.28
CA ASP A 587 -3.53 -15.19 -5.10
C ASP A 587 -2.99 -15.80 -6.41
N GLY A 588 -2.82 -15.00 -7.47
CA GLY A 588 -2.35 -15.45 -8.77
C GLY A 588 -0.84 -15.28 -8.98
N TYR A 589 -0.24 -16.17 -9.77
CA TYR A 589 1.15 -16.06 -10.19
C TYR A 589 1.26 -15.30 -11.52
N ALA A 590 2.08 -14.25 -11.56
CA ALA A 590 2.09 -13.28 -12.67
C ALA A 590 2.35 -13.87 -14.07
N PHE A 591 3.08 -14.98 -14.16
CA PHE A 591 3.30 -15.71 -15.42
C PHE A 591 2.39 -16.95 -15.51
N ASP A 592 2.44 -17.81 -14.50
CA ASP A 592 1.81 -19.14 -14.53
C ASP A 592 0.28 -19.10 -14.52
N SER A 593 -0.36 -18.03 -14.03
CA SER A 593 -1.83 -17.88 -14.07
C SER A 593 -2.43 -17.87 -15.48
N PHE A 594 -1.61 -17.73 -16.51
CA PHE A 594 -2.04 -17.67 -17.91
C PHE A 594 -1.42 -18.75 -18.80
N VAL A 595 -0.81 -19.76 -18.18
CA VAL A 595 -0.17 -20.89 -18.86
C VAL A 595 -1.13 -22.09 -18.82
N SER A 596 -1.37 -22.70 -19.97
CA SER A 596 -2.10 -23.97 -20.09
C SER A 596 -1.33 -25.08 -19.38
N THR A 597 -2.04 -25.86 -18.56
CA THR A 597 -1.46 -26.97 -17.79
C THR A 597 -1.08 -28.17 -18.64
N ASP A 598 -1.67 -28.30 -19.84
CA ASP A 598 -1.55 -29.49 -20.68
C ASP A 598 -0.34 -29.42 -21.62
N ASP A 599 -0.06 -28.24 -22.16
CA ASP A 599 0.95 -28.02 -23.20
C ASP A 599 1.90 -26.84 -22.93
N GLY A 600 1.72 -26.11 -21.82
CA GLY A 600 2.56 -24.96 -21.46
C GLY A 600 2.32 -23.72 -22.34
N HIS A 601 1.23 -23.69 -23.10
CA HIS A 601 0.85 -22.57 -23.95
C HIS A 601 0.44 -21.36 -23.11
N MET A 602 1.13 -20.23 -23.27
CA MET A 602 0.87 -19.00 -22.52
C MET A 602 0.11 -18.03 -23.40
N TRP A 603 -1.20 -17.88 -23.18
CA TRP A 603 -2.11 -17.18 -24.10
C TRP A 603 -1.63 -15.77 -24.50
N PHE A 604 -1.19 -14.96 -23.53
CA PHE A 604 -0.74 -13.58 -23.77
C PHE A 604 0.59 -13.49 -24.51
N ARG A 605 1.40 -14.56 -24.50
CA ARG A 605 2.66 -14.66 -25.26
C ARG A 605 2.40 -15.23 -26.66
N ASP A 606 1.59 -16.28 -26.72
CA ASP A 606 1.56 -17.21 -27.86
C ASP A 606 0.34 -17.03 -28.77
N SER A 607 -0.70 -16.30 -28.35
CA SER A 607 -1.90 -16.09 -29.18
C SER A 607 -2.38 -14.65 -29.24
N LEU A 608 -2.52 -13.96 -28.09
CA LEU A 608 -3.10 -12.61 -28.09
C LEU A 608 -2.41 -11.63 -29.06
N PRO A 609 -1.07 -11.57 -29.15
CA PRO A 609 -0.43 -10.67 -30.11
C PRO A 609 -0.88 -10.92 -31.56
N PHE A 610 -1.06 -12.19 -31.93
CA PHE A 610 -1.45 -12.62 -33.27
C PHE A 610 -2.95 -12.46 -33.52
N ASP A 611 -3.77 -12.43 -32.47
CA ASP A 611 -5.18 -12.06 -32.56
C ASP A 611 -5.37 -10.52 -32.63
N MET A 612 -4.36 -9.75 -32.22
CA MET A 612 -4.32 -8.29 -32.33
C MET A 612 -3.64 -7.87 -33.62
N VAL A 613 -4.34 -8.07 -34.74
CA VAL A 613 -3.94 -7.67 -36.09
C VAL A 613 -5.01 -6.81 -36.74
N VAL A 614 -4.63 -5.94 -37.68
CA VAL A 614 -5.60 -5.06 -38.38
C VAL A 614 -6.45 -5.86 -39.37
N ASN A 615 -5.82 -6.82 -40.06
CA ASN A 615 -6.39 -7.82 -40.97
C ASN A 615 -5.57 -9.12 -40.78
N GLU A 616 -6.13 -10.29 -41.13
CA GLU A 616 -5.49 -11.60 -40.92
C GLU A 616 -4.10 -11.74 -41.58
N ASP A 617 -3.80 -10.95 -42.62
CA ASP A 617 -2.53 -10.98 -43.36
C ASP A 617 -1.46 -9.99 -42.84
N GLN A 618 -1.72 -9.23 -41.78
CA GLN A 618 -0.83 -8.21 -41.24
C GLN A 618 -0.07 -8.69 -39.99
N PRO A 619 1.15 -8.19 -39.73
CA PRO A 619 1.90 -8.56 -38.54
C PRO A 619 1.18 -8.13 -37.24
N PRO A 620 1.41 -8.83 -36.12
CA PRO A 620 0.93 -8.43 -34.79
C PRO A 620 1.20 -6.96 -34.51
N MET A 621 0.19 -6.21 -34.03
CA MET A 621 0.35 -4.79 -33.69
C MET A 621 0.51 -4.55 -32.18
N ALA A 622 0.65 -5.60 -31.37
CA ALA A 622 0.64 -5.52 -29.91
C ALA A 622 1.94 -5.99 -29.27
N ARG A 623 2.43 -5.21 -28.30
CA ARG A 623 3.40 -5.67 -27.31
C ARG A 623 2.64 -6.11 -26.08
N THR A 624 2.78 -7.38 -25.70
CA THR A 624 2.17 -7.92 -24.49
C THR A 624 3.19 -8.02 -23.37
N MET A 625 2.78 -7.70 -22.16
CA MET A 625 3.59 -7.67 -20.96
C MET A 625 2.78 -8.22 -19.79
N THR A 626 3.43 -8.78 -18.78
CA THR A 626 2.81 -9.03 -17.48
C THR A 626 3.43 -8.12 -16.42
N TYR A 627 2.64 -7.67 -15.47
CA TYR A 627 3.12 -6.96 -14.29
C TYR A 627 2.84 -7.82 -13.05
N GLY A 628 3.90 -8.41 -12.49
CA GLY A 628 3.79 -9.16 -11.25
C GLY A 628 3.84 -8.25 -10.03
N TYR A 629 3.04 -8.55 -9.04
CA TYR A 629 3.02 -7.88 -7.74
C TYR A 629 2.69 -8.93 -6.67
N ASP A 630 2.84 -8.57 -5.41
CA ASP A 630 2.40 -9.43 -4.31
C ASP A 630 0.86 -9.41 -4.26
N SER A 631 0.24 -10.45 -4.80
CA SER A 631 -1.21 -10.60 -4.88
C SER A 631 -1.79 -11.47 -3.76
N VAL A 632 -1.04 -11.73 -2.67
CA VAL A 632 -1.50 -12.57 -1.56
C VAL A 632 -2.62 -11.86 -0.78
N VAL A 633 -3.73 -12.56 -0.56
CA VAL A 633 -5.02 -12.01 -0.11
C VAL A 633 -4.94 -11.26 1.23
N SER A 634 -4.02 -11.66 2.12
CA SER A 634 -3.91 -11.10 3.48
C SER A 634 -3.54 -9.61 3.53
N ASN A 635 -3.12 -9.00 2.41
CA ASN A 635 -2.83 -7.57 2.29
C ASN A 635 -3.08 -6.98 0.87
N SER A 636 -3.90 -7.64 0.05
CA SER A 636 -4.02 -7.29 -1.37
C SER A 636 -4.77 -5.98 -1.62
N ASP A 637 -4.04 -4.89 -1.88
CA ASP A 637 -4.57 -3.79 -2.69
C ASP A 637 -4.80 -4.32 -4.11
N SER A 638 -5.98 -4.04 -4.71
CA SER A 638 -6.14 -4.28 -6.15
C SER A 638 -5.08 -3.45 -6.89
N LEU A 639 -4.53 -3.92 -8.01
CA LEU A 639 -3.38 -3.24 -8.63
C LEU A 639 -3.65 -1.74 -8.85
N LEU A 640 -4.87 -1.35 -9.21
CA LEU A 640 -5.20 0.07 -9.40
C LEU A 640 -5.06 0.86 -8.09
N ILE A 641 -5.56 0.32 -6.98
CA ILE A 641 -5.40 0.90 -5.65
C ILE A 641 -3.90 0.94 -5.27
N TYR A 642 -3.17 -0.13 -5.55
CA TYR A 642 -1.73 -0.20 -5.30
C TYR A 642 -0.95 0.86 -6.11
N LEU A 643 -1.22 0.97 -7.42
CA LEU A 643 -0.58 1.95 -8.30
C LEU A 643 -0.93 3.40 -7.90
N ALA A 644 -2.17 3.63 -7.45
CA ALA A 644 -2.61 4.94 -6.97
C ALA A 644 -1.94 5.36 -5.67
N ARG A 645 -1.66 4.40 -4.79
CA ARG A 645 -1.00 4.62 -3.49
C ARG A 645 0.52 4.58 -3.55
N SER A 646 1.07 3.93 -4.57
CA SER A 646 2.50 3.72 -4.67
C SER A 646 3.24 5.05 -4.80
N GLU A 647 4.25 5.23 -3.95
CA GLU A 647 5.14 6.39 -4.03
C GLU A 647 6.17 6.28 -5.16
N ARG A 648 6.29 5.11 -5.80
CA ARG A 648 7.26 4.86 -6.87
C ARG A 648 6.84 5.58 -8.15
N ASP A 649 7.73 6.41 -8.69
CA ASP A 649 7.50 7.13 -9.95
C ASP A 649 7.13 6.21 -11.12
N GLU A 650 7.67 4.98 -11.15
CA GLU A 650 7.35 4.00 -12.19
C GLU A 650 5.87 3.58 -12.16
N ASP A 651 5.29 3.43 -10.97
CA ASP A 651 3.91 3.01 -10.77
C ASP A 651 2.93 4.15 -11.04
N LYS A 652 3.26 5.37 -10.58
CA LYS A 652 2.48 6.59 -10.89
C LYS A 652 2.45 6.86 -12.39
N ARG A 653 3.58 6.69 -13.08
CA ARG A 653 3.65 6.80 -14.54
C ARG A 653 2.89 5.70 -15.25
N LEU A 654 2.90 4.48 -14.71
CA LEU A 654 2.12 3.37 -15.27
C LEU A 654 0.63 3.70 -15.20
N LEU A 655 0.16 4.17 -14.05
CA LEU A 655 -1.23 4.60 -13.85
C LEU A 655 -1.66 5.70 -14.81
N GLN A 656 -0.80 6.69 -15.04
CA GLN A 656 -1.06 7.84 -15.94
C GLN A 656 -1.14 7.48 -17.42
N VAL A 657 -0.57 6.35 -17.86
CA VAL A 657 -0.60 5.93 -19.28
C VAL A 657 -1.68 4.89 -19.59
N ILE A 658 -2.47 4.47 -18.60
CA ILE A 658 -3.57 3.53 -18.80
C ILE A 658 -4.67 4.23 -19.60
N GLN A 659 -4.93 3.74 -20.81
CA GLN A 659 -5.97 4.24 -21.71
C GLN A 659 -7.29 3.44 -21.62
N GLY A 660 -7.27 2.31 -20.92
CA GLY A 660 -8.43 1.43 -20.78
C GLY A 660 -8.11 0.21 -19.92
N LEU A 661 -9.13 -0.30 -19.24
CA LEU A 661 -9.05 -1.45 -18.34
C LEU A 661 -10.07 -2.48 -18.76
N VAL A 662 -9.66 -3.75 -18.81
CA VAL A 662 -10.52 -4.87 -19.18
C VAL A 662 -10.45 -5.91 -18.08
N PHE A 663 -11.60 -6.15 -17.45
CA PHE A 663 -11.76 -7.11 -16.37
C PHE A 663 -12.35 -8.42 -16.89
N PHE A 664 -11.69 -9.54 -16.60
CA PHE A 664 -12.16 -10.88 -16.99
C PHE A 664 -12.64 -11.64 -15.76
N GLY A 665 -13.84 -12.22 -15.85
CA GLY A 665 -14.36 -13.16 -14.85
C GLY A 665 -14.40 -12.60 -13.42
N THR A 666 -14.52 -11.28 -13.25
CA THR A 666 -14.35 -10.62 -11.95
C THR A 666 -15.70 -10.44 -11.26
N PRO A 667 -15.99 -11.22 -10.20
CA PRO A 667 -17.27 -11.12 -9.51
C PRO A 667 -17.27 -9.89 -8.60
N HIS A 668 -17.56 -8.71 -9.14
CA HIS A 668 -17.60 -7.46 -8.37
C HIS A 668 -18.71 -7.43 -7.30
N HIS A 669 -19.69 -8.33 -7.40
CA HIS A 669 -20.72 -8.59 -6.38
C HIS A 669 -20.61 -10.00 -5.76
N GLY A 670 -19.44 -10.61 -5.88
CA GLY A 670 -19.15 -11.96 -5.40
C GLY A 670 -19.71 -13.08 -6.28
N MET A 671 -19.22 -14.29 -6.05
CA MET A 671 -19.46 -15.48 -6.87
C MET A 671 -20.21 -16.56 -6.07
N ASP A 672 -21.07 -17.33 -6.74
CA ASP A 672 -21.63 -18.55 -6.14
C ASP A 672 -20.56 -19.64 -6.08
N ILE A 673 -20.04 -19.87 -4.88
CA ILE A 673 -18.93 -20.81 -4.66
C ILE A 673 -19.38 -22.23 -4.30
N ARG A 674 -20.69 -22.51 -4.25
CA ARG A 674 -21.22 -23.79 -3.72
C ARG A 674 -20.68 -25.02 -4.46
N SER A 675 -20.40 -24.90 -5.76
CA SER A 675 -19.80 -25.97 -6.57
C SER A 675 -18.26 -26.01 -6.53
N LEU A 676 -17.62 -24.92 -6.10
CA LEU A 676 -16.15 -24.78 -6.02
C LEU A 676 -15.60 -25.20 -4.64
N VAL A 677 -16.39 -24.93 -3.59
CA VAL A 677 -16.17 -25.30 -2.20
C VAL A 677 -15.78 -26.78 -2.03
N PRO A 678 -16.49 -27.77 -2.63
CA PRO A 678 -16.14 -29.18 -2.51
C PRO A 678 -14.85 -29.55 -3.26
N MET A 679 -14.51 -28.84 -4.34
CA MET A 679 -13.31 -29.13 -5.14
C MET A 679 -12.03 -28.64 -4.46
N VAL A 680 -12.10 -27.52 -3.73
CA VAL A 680 -10.96 -26.97 -3.00
C VAL A 680 -10.84 -27.56 -1.60
N ALA A 681 -11.93 -28.09 -1.04
CA ALA A 681 -11.98 -28.69 0.30
C ALA A 681 -11.31 -27.78 1.36
N ASN A 682 -10.28 -28.27 2.05
CA ASN A 682 -9.47 -27.50 3.02
C ASN A 682 -8.14 -27.00 2.42
N GLY A 683 -8.05 -26.92 1.09
CA GLY A 683 -6.87 -26.44 0.39
C GLY A 683 -6.63 -24.93 0.60
N PRO A 684 -5.42 -24.44 0.31
CA PRO A 684 -5.02 -23.05 0.59
C PRO A 684 -5.91 -22.01 -0.09
N SER A 685 -6.50 -22.33 -1.25
CA SER A 685 -7.41 -21.43 -1.97
C SER A 685 -8.84 -21.38 -1.39
N ARG A 686 -9.13 -22.10 -0.30
CA ARG A 686 -10.46 -22.12 0.34
C ARG A 686 -10.84 -20.76 0.89
N PHE A 687 -9.90 -20.12 1.57
CA PHE A 687 -10.07 -18.78 2.12
C PHE A 687 -10.31 -17.74 1.02
N LEU A 688 -9.58 -17.83 -0.09
CA LEU A 688 -9.81 -16.98 -1.26
C LEU A 688 -11.23 -17.14 -1.80
N LEU A 689 -11.68 -18.40 -1.99
CA LEU A 689 -13.03 -18.70 -2.49
C LEU A 689 -14.12 -18.12 -1.59
N GLU A 690 -14.03 -18.32 -0.27
CA GLU A 690 -15.00 -17.77 0.68
C GLU A 690 -14.95 -16.23 0.71
N SER A 691 -13.76 -15.65 0.58
CA SER A 691 -13.54 -14.21 0.56
C SER A 691 -14.14 -13.51 -0.66
N ILE A 692 -14.38 -14.23 -1.77
CA ILE A 692 -15.03 -13.70 -2.99
C ILE A 692 -16.46 -14.21 -3.18
N SER A 693 -17.05 -14.82 -2.15
CA SER A 693 -18.44 -15.30 -2.14
C SER A 693 -19.45 -14.18 -2.44
N ASN A 694 -20.53 -14.52 -3.15
CA ASN A 694 -21.67 -13.61 -3.36
C ASN A 694 -22.49 -13.32 -2.10
N ILE A 695 -22.15 -13.99 -0.99
CA ILE A 695 -22.73 -13.74 0.34
C ILE A 695 -21.70 -13.00 1.19
N ASN A 696 -21.96 -11.72 1.49
CA ASN A 696 -21.22 -10.92 2.48
C ASN A 696 -19.68 -10.89 2.30
N SER A 697 -19.18 -10.84 1.06
CA SER A 697 -17.74 -10.70 0.82
C SER A 697 -17.19 -9.40 1.40
N GLN A 698 -16.42 -9.53 2.48
CA GLN A 698 -15.75 -8.39 3.13
C GLN A 698 -14.63 -7.85 2.24
N VAL A 699 -13.90 -8.71 1.52
CA VAL A 699 -12.79 -8.32 0.64
C VAL A 699 -13.29 -7.47 -0.53
N LEU A 700 -14.36 -7.88 -1.22
CA LEU A 700 -14.91 -7.12 -2.35
C LEU A 700 -15.51 -5.78 -1.89
N ASN A 701 -16.17 -5.75 -0.72
CA ASN A 701 -16.71 -4.53 -0.15
C ASN A 701 -15.61 -3.53 0.27
N THR A 702 -14.50 -4.02 0.84
CA THR A 702 -13.34 -3.20 1.16
C THR A 702 -12.67 -2.69 -0.12
N GLN A 703 -12.39 -3.55 -1.10
CA GLN A 703 -11.80 -3.14 -2.37
C GLN A 703 -12.66 -2.11 -3.10
N HIS A 704 -13.99 -2.26 -3.10
CA HIS A 704 -14.90 -1.27 -3.67
C HIS A 704 -14.76 0.10 -2.99
N ARG A 705 -14.74 0.13 -1.65
CA ARG A 705 -14.58 1.38 -0.86
C ARG A 705 -13.21 2.02 -1.06
N GLU A 706 -12.16 1.21 -1.06
CA GLU A 706 -10.78 1.69 -1.23
C GLU A 706 -10.52 2.17 -2.66
N PHE A 707 -11.14 1.55 -3.68
CA PHE A 707 -11.13 2.06 -5.05
C PHE A 707 -11.73 3.47 -5.14
N HIS A 708 -12.85 3.72 -4.44
CA HIS A 708 -13.46 5.05 -4.38
C HIS A 708 -12.62 6.09 -3.66
N ARG A 709 -11.75 5.68 -2.72
CA ARG A 709 -10.82 6.56 -1.98
C ARG A 709 -9.52 6.83 -2.73
N ALA A 710 -9.01 5.83 -3.44
CA ALA A 710 -7.73 5.89 -4.12
C ALA A 710 -7.75 6.77 -5.37
N PHE A 711 -8.93 6.97 -5.97
CA PHE A 711 -9.11 7.76 -7.18
C PHE A 711 -10.12 8.88 -6.95
N ASP A 712 -9.79 10.08 -7.41
CA ASP A 712 -10.74 11.21 -7.42
C ASP A 712 -11.81 11.03 -8.49
N ASP A 713 -12.82 11.91 -8.47
CA ASP A 713 -13.94 11.83 -9.41
C ASP A 713 -13.53 12.21 -10.84
N GLU A 714 -12.44 12.98 -11.00
CA GLU A 714 -11.86 13.33 -12.30
C GLU A 714 -11.26 12.09 -12.98
N PHE A 715 -10.42 11.32 -12.28
CA PHE A 715 -9.89 10.05 -12.75
C PHE A 715 -11.01 9.06 -13.07
N LYS A 716 -12.02 8.91 -12.20
CA LYS A 716 -13.15 8.01 -12.43
C LYS A 716 -13.96 8.41 -13.68
N SER A 717 -14.13 9.71 -13.92
CA SER A 717 -14.85 10.24 -15.10
C SER A 717 -14.07 10.08 -16.41
N SER A 718 -12.75 9.87 -16.34
CA SER A 718 -11.89 9.69 -17.52
C SER A 718 -11.99 8.30 -18.17
N PHE A 719 -12.66 7.34 -17.51
CA PHE A 719 -12.84 5.97 -18.02
C PHE A 719 -14.32 5.63 -18.27
N GLU A 720 -14.62 5.12 -19.46
CA GLU A 720 -15.93 4.52 -19.76
C GLU A 720 -15.95 3.06 -19.29
N VAL A 721 -16.85 2.74 -18.36
CA VAL A 721 -17.02 1.37 -17.86
C VAL A 721 -17.98 0.61 -18.78
N VAL A 722 -17.43 -0.34 -19.54
CA VAL A 722 -18.21 -1.25 -20.37
C VAL A 722 -18.19 -2.66 -19.76
N CYS A 723 -19.32 -3.07 -19.19
CA CYS A 723 -19.47 -4.40 -18.61
C CYS A 723 -19.99 -5.39 -19.66
N PHE A 724 -19.29 -6.50 -19.84
CA PHE A 724 -19.76 -7.63 -20.64
C PHE A 724 -20.16 -8.76 -19.70
N TYR A 725 -21.41 -9.20 -19.79
CA TYR A 725 -21.91 -10.35 -19.03
C TYR A 725 -22.45 -11.40 -19.99
N GLU A 726 -22.33 -12.66 -19.60
CA GLU A 726 -22.89 -13.77 -20.38
C GLU A 726 -24.42 -13.75 -20.27
N THR A 727 -25.11 -13.62 -21.40
CA THR A 727 -26.58 -13.49 -21.43
C THR A 727 -27.31 -14.84 -21.44
N ASN A 728 -26.61 -15.94 -21.72
CA ASN A 728 -27.15 -17.28 -21.69
C ASN A 728 -26.68 -18.01 -20.42
N LYS A 729 -27.61 -18.61 -19.67
CA LYS A 729 -27.24 -19.53 -18.58
C LYS A 729 -26.35 -20.63 -19.15
N THR A 730 -25.14 -20.78 -18.62
CA THR A 730 -24.20 -21.88 -18.87
C THR A 730 -24.70 -23.21 -18.29
N ASN A 731 -25.96 -23.58 -18.54
CA ASN A 731 -26.51 -24.90 -18.19
C ASN A 731 -25.87 -26.05 -19.00
N LYS A 732 -24.96 -25.77 -19.95
CA LYS A 732 -24.27 -26.77 -20.77
C LYS A 732 -22.75 -26.75 -20.62
N SER A 733 -22.21 -25.95 -19.71
CA SER A 733 -20.78 -25.91 -19.44
C SER A 733 -20.56 -25.39 -18.02
N PRO A 734 -20.61 -26.28 -17.01
CA PRO A 734 -20.27 -25.90 -15.65
C PRO A 734 -18.74 -25.95 -15.49
N THR A 735 -18.16 -24.94 -14.83
CA THR A 735 -16.74 -24.88 -14.42
C THR A 735 -16.31 -26.14 -13.65
N ALA A 736 -17.28 -26.80 -13.02
CA ALA A 736 -17.15 -28.04 -12.26
C ALA A 736 -18.30 -29.00 -12.61
N GLN A 737 -18.00 -30.21 -13.08
CA GLN A 737 -19.00 -31.23 -13.38
C GLN A 737 -18.97 -32.32 -12.32
N GLN A 738 -20.14 -32.69 -11.79
CA GLN A 738 -20.23 -33.80 -10.84
C GLN A 738 -20.00 -35.12 -11.59
N VAL A 739 -18.91 -35.82 -11.28
CA VAL A 739 -18.60 -37.12 -11.85
C VAL A 739 -19.37 -38.22 -11.10
N GLN A 740 -19.48 -39.41 -11.70
CA GLN A 740 -20.33 -40.52 -11.24
C GLN A 740 -20.10 -40.96 -9.78
N THR A 741 -18.97 -40.58 -9.17
CA THR A 741 -18.63 -40.84 -7.76
C THR A 741 -19.24 -39.84 -6.78
N GLY A 742 -19.97 -38.82 -7.25
CA GLY A 742 -20.53 -37.76 -6.43
C GLY A 742 -19.58 -36.58 -6.15
N LEU A 743 -18.32 -36.69 -6.55
CA LEU A 743 -17.30 -35.62 -6.49
C LEU A 743 -17.41 -34.69 -7.71
N PHE A 744 -16.99 -33.43 -7.58
CA PHE A 744 -16.94 -32.46 -8.68
C PHE A 744 -15.54 -32.42 -9.31
N ALA A 745 -15.45 -32.40 -10.64
CA ALA A 745 -14.20 -32.32 -11.40
C ALA A 745 -14.23 -31.13 -12.39
N PRO A 746 -13.08 -30.49 -12.72
CA PRO A 746 -13.01 -29.42 -13.71
C PRO A 746 -13.44 -29.90 -15.10
N ASN A 747 -14.21 -29.09 -15.83
CA ASN A 747 -14.69 -29.43 -17.17
C ASN A 747 -13.63 -29.07 -18.23
N GLY A 748 -12.99 -30.07 -18.85
CA GLY A 748 -11.85 -29.91 -19.77
C GLY A 748 -12.15 -29.30 -21.16
N ASN A 749 -13.41 -28.98 -21.49
CA ASN A 749 -13.80 -28.44 -22.81
C ASN A 749 -14.10 -26.92 -22.81
N GLU A 750 -13.69 -26.18 -21.77
CA GLU A 750 -13.99 -24.75 -21.64
C GLU A 750 -12.89 -23.80 -22.13
N TYR A 751 -11.63 -24.24 -22.14
CA TYR A 751 -10.50 -23.38 -22.50
C TYR A 751 -10.64 -22.83 -23.93
N ASP A 752 -11.00 -23.66 -24.91
CA ASP A 752 -11.20 -23.24 -26.30
C ASP A 752 -12.38 -22.28 -26.49
N LYS A 753 -13.46 -22.44 -25.71
CA LYS A 753 -14.64 -21.56 -25.77
C LYS A 753 -14.35 -20.21 -25.12
N VAL A 754 -13.59 -20.20 -24.02
CA VAL A 754 -13.09 -18.96 -23.40
C VAL A 754 -12.13 -18.27 -24.38
N LEU A 755 -11.23 -19.00 -25.01
CA LEU A 755 -10.30 -18.50 -26.01
C LEU A 755 -11.03 -17.85 -27.21
N GLU A 756 -12.06 -18.47 -27.78
CA GLU A 756 -12.85 -17.86 -28.86
C GLU A 756 -13.62 -16.59 -28.42
N ARG A 757 -14.18 -16.59 -27.20
CA ARG A 757 -14.86 -15.42 -26.64
C ARG A 757 -13.90 -14.25 -26.42
N LEU A 758 -12.68 -14.54 -25.96
CA LEU A 758 -11.61 -13.56 -25.79
C LEU A 758 -11.15 -12.98 -27.12
N LYS A 759 -11.00 -13.81 -28.17
CA LYS A 759 -10.72 -13.33 -29.54
C LYS A 759 -11.80 -12.38 -30.06
N SER A 760 -13.08 -12.70 -29.82
CA SER A 760 -14.20 -11.81 -30.16
C SER A 760 -14.13 -10.46 -29.42
N LEU A 761 -13.69 -10.46 -28.16
CA LEU A 761 -13.52 -9.23 -27.38
C LEU A 761 -12.35 -8.39 -27.91
N THR A 762 -11.22 -9.00 -28.27
CA THR A 762 -10.09 -8.31 -28.92
C THR A 762 -10.56 -7.53 -30.15
N GLY A 763 -11.40 -8.14 -31.00
CA GLY A 763 -12.00 -7.45 -32.15
C GLY A 763 -12.89 -6.25 -31.78
N ARG A 764 -13.60 -6.30 -30.65
CA ARG A 764 -14.43 -5.19 -30.14
C ARG A 764 -13.61 -4.10 -29.47
N ILE A 765 -12.58 -4.46 -28.70
CA ILE A 765 -11.61 -3.53 -28.12
C ILE A 765 -10.90 -2.77 -29.25
N LEU A 766 -10.50 -3.45 -30.33
CA LEU A 766 -9.93 -2.80 -31.49
C LEU A 766 -10.91 -1.82 -32.17
N LYS A 767 -12.21 -2.13 -32.22
CA LYS A 767 -13.25 -1.18 -32.66
C LYS A 767 -13.40 0.01 -31.71
N LEU A 768 -13.36 -0.22 -30.40
CA LEU A 768 -13.45 0.82 -29.37
C LEU A 768 -12.21 1.72 -29.34
N ILE A 769 -10.99 1.17 -29.44
CA ILE A 769 -9.74 1.92 -29.58
C ILE A 769 -9.75 2.74 -30.89
N ARG A 770 -10.32 2.21 -31.97
CA ARG A 770 -10.56 2.98 -33.21
C ARG A 770 -11.59 4.10 -33.00
N ALA A 771 -12.54 3.95 -32.08
CA ALA A 771 -13.55 4.95 -31.75
C ALA A 771 -13.09 6.00 -30.70
N THR A 772 -12.28 5.62 -29.70
CA THR A 772 -11.65 6.51 -28.70
C THR A 772 -10.43 7.25 -29.24
N LYS A 773 -9.92 6.86 -30.41
CA LYS A 773 -9.15 7.75 -31.31
C LYS A 773 -9.99 8.90 -31.90
N ALA A 774 -11.05 9.33 -31.22
CA ALA A 774 -11.66 10.62 -31.48
C ALA A 774 -10.68 11.70 -31.01
N ASN A 775 -10.02 12.35 -31.98
CA ASN A 775 -8.98 13.36 -31.83
C ASN A 775 -9.18 14.30 -30.64
N PHE A 776 -8.20 14.34 -29.72
CA PHE A 776 -8.15 15.34 -28.66
C PHE A 776 -7.96 16.72 -29.28
N VAL A 777 -8.99 17.56 -29.19
CA VAL A 777 -8.95 18.97 -29.58
C VAL A 777 -9.37 19.78 -28.37
N ASN A 778 -8.38 20.24 -27.61
CA ASN A 778 -8.61 21.14 -26.47
C ASN A 778 -8.38 22.58 -26.94
N VAL A 779 -9.37 23.13 -27.65
CA VAL A 779 -9.40 24.52 -28.10
C VAL A 779 -10.55 25.21 -27.36
N PRO A 780 -10.27 26.15 -26.43
CA PRO A 780 -11.28 26.73 -25.55
C PRO A 780 -12.18 27.76 -26.23
N TYR A 781 -11.93 28.07 -27.51
CA TYR A 781 -12.65 29.07 -28.28
C TYR A 781 -13.36 28.44 -29.47
N LEU A 782 -14.63 28.75 -29.67
CA LEU A 782 -15.37 28.35 -30.86
C LEU A 782 -14.78 29.01 -32.13
N PRO A 783 -14.97 28.41 -33.32
CA PRO A 783 -14.67 29.10 -34.57
C PRO A 783 -15.47 30.40 -34.65
N SER A 784 -14.80 31.49 -35.02
CA SER A 784 -15.46 32.77 -35.26
C SER A 784 -16.25 32.67 -36.58
N PRO A 785 -17.59 32.75 -36.57
CA PRO A 785 -18.41 32.62 -37.78
C PRO A 785 -18.15 33.75 -38.77
N ASP A 786 -17.80 34.94 -38.27
CA ASP A 786 -17.60 36.16 -39.07
C ASP A 786 -16.13 36.40 -39.45
N PHE A 787 -15.28 35.36 -39.38
CA PHE A 787 -13.87 35.49 -39.72
C PHE A 787 -13.67 35.63 -41.24
N VAL A 788 -13.09 36.75 -41.67
CA VAL A 788 -12.70 36.96 -43.07
C VAL A 788 -11.37 36.26 -43.36
N GLU A 789 -11.36 35.42 -44.39
CA GLU A 789 -10.23 34.56 -44.70
C GLU A 789 -9.00 35.33 -45.22
N ARG A 790 -7.92 35.35 -44.41
CA ARG A 790 -6.62 35.93 -44.77
C ARG A 790 -5.77 34.96 -45.61
N ILE A 791 -6.14 34.70 -46.86
CA ILE A 791 -5.58 33.63 -47.73
C ILE A 791 -4.03 33.64 -47.78
N ASN A 792 -3.42 34.80 -47.98
CA ASN A 792 -1.97 34.93 -48.09
C ASN A 792 -1.23 34.51 -46.81
N LEU A 793 -1.77 34.86 -45.63
CA LEU A 793 -1.21 34.44 -44.34
C LEU A 793 -1.33 32.93 -44.14
N MET A 794 -2.45 32.32 -44.57
CA MET A 794 -2.64 30.87 -44.49
C MET A 794 -1.66 30.11 -45.39
N LEU A 795 -1.40 30.62 -46.60
CA LEU A 795 -0.43 30.04 -47.53
C LEU A 795 1.01 30.15 -47.00
N GLU A 796 1.37 31.30 -46.45
CA GLU A 796 2.69 31.50 -45.85
C GLU A 796 2.90 30.58 -44.64
N LEU A 797 1.91 30.47 -43.75
CA LEU A 797 1.95 29.56 -42.60
C LEU A 797 2.11 28.10 -43.05
N LYS A 798 1.32 27.65 -44.04
CA LYS A 798 1.42 26.30 -44.60
C LYS A 798 2.81 26.01 -45.15
N ARG A 799 3.43 26.98 -45.83
CA ARG A 799 4.79 26.87 -46.36
C ARG A 799 5.83 26.75 -45.24
N LYS A 800 5.72 27.56 -44.17
CA LYS A 800 6.68 27.53 -43.05
C LYS A 800 6.54 26.28 -42.17
N LEU A 801 5.34 25.70 -42.09
CA LEU A 801 5.07 24.44 -41.39
C LEU A 801 5.34 23.19 -42.26
N GLY A 802 5.72 23.31 -43.53
CA GLY A 802 6.13 22.15 -44.35
C GLY A 802 5.02 21.14 -44.68
N LEU A 803 3.74 21.50 -44.54
CA LEU A 803 2.60 20.62 -44.80
C LEU A 803 2.40 20.39 -46.31
N GLY A 804 2.91 19.27 -46.84
CA GLY A 804 2.74 18.84 -48.23
C GLY A 804 3.93 18.08 -48.84
N THR A 805 5.10 18.09 -48.18
CA THR A 805 6.27 17.31 -48.59
C THR A 805 6.91 16.71 -47.35
N PHE A 806 6.74 15.40 -47.14
CA PHE A 806 7.52 14.66 -46.15
C PHE A 806 8.75 14.04 -46.83
N PRO A 807 9.93 14.70 -46.79
CA PRO A 807 11.17 13.97 -46.86
C PRO A 807 11.83 13.94 -45.47
N GLN A 808 12.43 12.79 -45.19
CA GLN A 808 13.25 12.47 -44.03
C GLN A 808 14.33 13.55 -43.78
N ALA A 809 14.12 14.49 -42.84
CA ALA A 809 15.19 15.32 -42.28
C ALA A 809 14.77 16.11 -41.01
N THR A 810 15.29 15.68 -39.86
CA THR A 810 15.98 16.45 -38.79
C THR A 810 15.66 17.95 -38.52
N ARG A 811 14.48 18.52 -38.79
CA ARG A 811 14.21 19.95 -38.49
C ARG A 811 12.98 20.21 -37.60
N ARG A 812 13.18 21.12 -36.64
CA ARG A 812 12.18 21.67 -35.70
C ARG A 812 11.29 22.68 -36.45
N PHE A 813 9.97 22.53 -36.39
CA PHE A 813 9.05 23.48 -37.04
C PHE A 813 8.27 24.28 -35.99
N ARG A 814 8.84 25.43 -35.64
CA ARG A 814 8.24 26.43 -34.75
C ARG A 814 7.96 27.67 -35.59
N VAL A 815 6.72 28.14 -35.59
CA VAL A 815 6.29 29.36 -36.29
C VAL A 815 5.62 30.26 -35.28
N SER A 816 5.80 31.57 -35.40
CA SER A 816 5.11 32.51 -34.53
C SER A 816 4.45 33.62 -35.31
N PHE A 817 3.21 33.95 -34.96
CA PHE A 817 2.54 35.16 -35.38
C PHE A 817 2.87 36.31 -34.44
N TYR A 818 3.30 37.44 -34.99
CA TYR A 818 3.44 38.68 -34.25
C TYR A 818 2.63 39.80 -34.89
N GLY A 819 2.17 40.74 -34.07
CA GLY A 819 1.48 41.92 -34.56
C GLY A 819 0.94 42.78 -33.41
N LEU A 820 0.41 43.95 -33.77
CA LEU A 820 -0.16 44.90 -32.81
C LEU A 820 -1.32 44.25 -32.03
N GLY A 821 -1.53 44.67 -30.79
CA GLY A 821 -2.69 44.24 -30.02
C GLY A 821 -4.01 44.49 -30.76
N GLY A 822 -4.88 43.49 -30.84
CA GLY A 822 -6.15 43.60 -31.54
C GLY A 822 -6.09 43.40 -33.07
N ILE A 823 -4.92 43.09 -33.63
CA ILE A 823 -4.76 42.83 -35.08
C ILE A 823 -5.27 41.44 -35.51
N GLY A 824 -5.63 40.58 -34.56
CA GLY A 824 -6.23 39.28 -34.84
C GLY A 824 -5.27 38.08 -34.89
N THR A 825 -4.04 38.18 -34.38
CA THR A 825 -3.07 37.06 -34.34
C THR A 825 -3.66 35.76 -33.78
N THR A 826 -4.41 35.84 -32.67
CA THR A 826 -5.10 34.69 -32.06
C THR A 826 -6.23 34.16 -32.93
N HIS A 827 -7.00 35.02 -33.60
CA HIS A 827 -8.10 34.63 -34.48
C HIS A 827 -7.59 33.95 -35.76
N VAL A 828 -6.47 34.44 -36.31
CA VAL A 828 -5.77 33.82 -37.45
C VAL A 828 -5.27 32.41 -37.07
N ALA A 829 -4.74 32.25 -35.86
CA ALA A 829 -4.32 30.95 -35.34
C ALA A 829 -5.51 29.99 -35.12
N LEU A 830 -6.62 30.45 -34.53
CA LEU A 830 -7.85 29.66 -34.35
C LEU A 830 -8.40 29.17 -35.69
N HIS A 831 -8.54 30.07 -36.66
CA HIS A 831 -9.05 29.74 -37.98
C HIS A 831 -8.19 28.68 -38.67
N TYR A 832 -6.86 28.80 -38.57
CA TYR A 832 -5.94 27.80 -39.10
C TYR A 832 -6.10 26.44 -38.43
N VAL A 833 -6.22 26.41 -37.10
CA VAL A 833 -6.41 25.19 -36.30
C VAL A 833 -7.69 24.44 -36.72
N TYR A 834 -8.81 25.14 -36.87
CA TYR A 834 -10.08 24.54 -37.28
C TYR A 834 -10.06 24.05 -38.72
N ARG A 835 -9.43 24.80 -39.63
CA ARG A 835 -9.20 24.36 -41.01
C ARG A 835 -8.30 23.13 -41.06
N LEU A 836 -7.21 23.12 -40.30
CA LEU A 836 -6.30 21.98 -40.26
C LEU A 836 -6.99 20.73 -39.72
N ARG A 837 -7.83 20.86 -38.70
CA ARG A 837 -8.68 19.77 -38.19
C ARG A 837 -9.60 19.17 -39.28
N SER A 838 -10.17 20.00 -40.16
CA SER A 838 -11.01 19.50 -41.25
C SER A 838 -10.22 18.75 -42.32
N GLN A 839 -8.96 19.13 -42.57
CA GLN A 839 -8.10 18.52 -43.59
C GLN A 839 -7.32 17.32 -43.04
N CYS A 840 -7.01 17.38 -41.76
CA CYS A 840 -6.36 16.37 -40.96
C CYS A 840 -7.22 16.20 -39.69
N PRO A 841 -8.20 15.27 -39.71
CA PRO A 841 -8.57 14.53 -38.50
C PRO A 841 -7.29 13.80 -38.01
N ASP A 842 -7.23 12.88 -37.09
CA ASP A 842 -5.96 12.25 -36.62
C ASP A 842 -4.91 13.19 -35.98
N LEU A 843 -4.99 14.52 -36.16
CA LEU A 843 -4.10 15.51 -35.56
C LEU A 843 -4.61 15.91 -34.17
N CYS A 844 -3.76 15.75 -33.16
CA CYS A 844 -4.04 16.23 -31.80
C CYS A 844 -3.65 17.71 -31.67
N ILE A 845 -4.57 18.52 -31.12
CA ILE A 845 -4.42 19.98 -31.00
C ILE A 845 -4.53 20.38 -29.53
N TYR A 846 -3.50 21.07 -29.05
CA TYR A 846 -3.41 21.58 -27.68
C TYR A 846 -3.32 23.11 -27.68
N TRP A 847 -4.22 23.78 -26.95
CA TRP A 847 -4.19 25.22 -26.74
C TRP A 847 -3.68 25.55 -25.33
N VAL A 848 -2.66 26.41 -25.22
CA VAL A 848 -2.04 26.80 -23.94
C VAL A 848 -1.96 28.32 -23.80
N HIS A 849 -2.43 28.83 -22.67
CA HIS A 849 -2.32 30.25 -22.31
C HIS A 849 -1.04 30.52 -21.51
N GLY A 850 -0.30 31.56 -21.90
CA GLY A 850 0.86 32.06 -21.16
C GLY A 850 0.52 33.35 -20.41
N GLY A 851 0.24 33.23 -19.11
CA GLY A 851 0.12 34.32 -18.13
C GLY A 851 0.61 33.80 -16.77
N CYS A 852 1.47 34.56 -16.10
CA CYS A 852 2.13 34.13 -14.86
C CYS A 852 1.31 34.58 -13.66
N ASP A 853 0.74 33.63 -12.90
CA ASP A 853 0.30 33.83 -11.51
C ASP A 853 0.25 32.49 -10.76
N ASP A 854 1.37 31.75 -10.72
CA ASP A 854 1.71 30.86 -9.59
C ASP A 854 3.20 30.47 -9.60
N PRO A 855 4.04 31.01 -8.68
CA PRO A 855 5.44 30.65 -8.57
C PRO A 855 5.71 29.30 -7.88
N LYS A 856 4.69 28.51 -7.51
CA LYS A 856 4.88 27.22 -6.79
C LYS A 856 4.68 25.95 -7.61
N ALA A 857 4.31 26.03 -8.90
CA ALA A 857 3.98 24.85 -9.68
C ALA A 857 4.97 24.60 -10.83
N ASN A 858 5.64 23.44 -10.82
CA ASN A 858 6.58 22.97 -11.84
C ASN A 858 5.87 22.49 -13.15
N VAL A 859 4.75 23.15 -13.50
CA VAL A 859 3.80 22.76 -14.56
C VAL A 859 4.48 22.76 -15.93
N LEU A 860 5.38 23.71 -16.20
CA LEU A 860 6.06 23.82 -17.49
C LEU A 860 6.99 22.63 -17.78
N THR A 861 7.69 22.12 -16.76
CA THR A 861 8.54 20.92 -16.88
C THR A 861 7.68 19.66 -17.05
N LEU A 862 6.58 19.54 -16.31
CA LEU A 862 5.64 18.43 -16.44
C LEU A 862 4.97 18.39 -17.83
N VAL A 863 4.54 19.53 -18.36
CA VAL A 863 3.99 19.65 -19.71
C VAL A 863 5.04 19.31 -20.76
N LYS A 864 6.29 19.76 -20.57
CA LYS A 864 7.42 19.41 -21.46
C LYS A 864 7.67 17.90 -21.48
N ASP A 865 7.77 17.26 -20.30
CA ASP A 865 8.02 15.83 -20.17
C ASP A 865 6.88 14.99 -20.71
N TRP A 866 5.63 15.42 -20.48
CA TRP A 866 4.44 14.79 -21.04
C TRP A 866 4.43 14.86 -22.57
N LEU A 867 4.63 16.04 -23.16
CA LEU A 867 4.67 16.21 -24.61
C LEU A 867 5.84 15.45 -25.27
N ASN A 868 7.00 15.34 -24.59
CA ASN A 868 8.13 14.51 -25.06
C ASN A 868 7.82 13.01 -25.08
N GLY A 869 6.84 12.55 -24.29
CA GLY A 869 6.47 11.14 -24.15
C GLY A 869 5.38 10.63 -25.11
N LEU A 870 4.77 11.51 -25.92
CA LEU A 870 3.63 11.15 -26.77
C LEU A 870 4.05 10.59 -28.16
N PRO A 871 3.34 9.57 -28.70
CA PRO A 871 3.75 8.85 -29.91
C PRO A 871 3.27 9.43 -31.26
N HIS A 872 2.46 10.50 -31.31
CA HIS A 872 1.80 11.01 -32.53
C HIS A 872 2.38 12.33 -33.10
N ASN A 873 1.77 12.84 -34.18
CA ASN A 873 2.01 14.18 -34.73
C ASN A 873 1.14 15.17 -33.94
N HIS A 874 1.76 16.08 -33.18
CA HIS A 874 1.02 16.99 -32.30
C HIS A 874 1.17 18.44 -32.73
N TYR A 875 0.14 19.23 -32.45
CA TYR A 875 0.14 20.67 -32.64
C TYR A 875 -0.06 21.37 -31.31
N LEU A 876 0.89 22.23 -30.93
CA LEU A 876 0.80 23.06 -29.73
C LEU A 876 0.63 24.53 -30.16
N LEU A 877 -0.50 25.13 -29.76
CA LEU A 877 -0.69 26.56 -29.88
C LEU A 877 -0.47 27.25 -28.53
N ARG A 878 0.37 28.27 -28.51
CA ARG A 878 0.57 29.11 -27.32
C ARG A 878 0.13 30.56 -27.56
N GLN A 879 -0.71 31.08 -26.65
CA GLN A 879 -1.09 32.49 -26.63
C GLN A 879 -0.29 33.24 -25.55
N TYR A 880 0.43 34.30 -25.94
CA TYR A 880 1.19 35.14 -25.01
C TYR A 880 0.52 36.50 -24.80
N ASN A 881 -0.10 36.71 -23.65
CA ASN A 881 -0.86 37.92 -23.33
C ASN A 881 -0.27 38.66 -22.11
N GLY A 882 0.90 39.31 -22.26
CA GLY A 882 1.33 40.38 -21.35
C GLY A 882 2.27 40.01 -20.20
N GLU A 883 3.01 41.03 -19.76
CA GLU A 883 4.24 41.07 -18.97
C GLU A 883 5.50 40.47 -19.65
N PRO A 884 6.70 41.05 -19.46
CA PRO A 884 7.95 40.40 -19.84
C PRO A 884 8.16 39.18 -18.94
N ILE A 885 8.46 38.04 -19.54
CA ILE A 885 9.12 36.96 -18.82
C ILE A 885 10.37 37.58 -18.21
N ARG A 886 10.58 37.42 -16.90
CA ARG A 886 11.82 37.85 -16.25
C ARG A 886 13.00 37.36 -17.11
N ASP A 887 14.01 38.20 -17.32
CA ASP A 887 15.16 37.92 -18.20
C ASP A 887 15.94 36.63 -17.83
N ASP A 888 15.59 35.96 -16.72
CA ASP A 888 16.17 34.72 -16.21
C ASP A 888 15.48 33.41 -16.68
N VAL A 889 14.30 33.46 -17.32
CA VAL A 889 13.58 32.23 -17.75
C VAL A 889 13.60 32.04 -19.27
N ASP A 890 14.48 31.15 -19.75
CA ASP A 890 14.47 30.69 -21.14
C ASP A 890 13.27 29.77 -21.40
N ILE A 891 12.17 30.34 -21.89
CA ILE A 891 10.96 29.55 -22.19
C ILE A 891 11.16 28.60 -23.38
N ALA A 892 12.10 28.88 -24.28
CA ALA A 892 12.39 27.95 -25.37
C ALA A 892 12.89 26.60 -24.85
N SER A 893 13.51 26.58 -23.66
CA SER A 893 13.95 25.37 -22.96
C SER A 893 12.79 24.52 -22.42
N TYR A 894 11.58 25.06 -22.28
CA TYR A 894 10.39 24.32 -21.82
C TYR A 894 9.52 23.79 -22.97
N ILE A 895 9.87 24.10 -24.21
CA ILE A 895 9.20 23.53 -25.38
C ILE A 895 9.87 22.20 -25.73
N PRO A 896 9.11 21.09 -25.87
CA PRO A 896 9.59 19.77 -26.23
C PRO A 896 10.54 19.77 -27.43
N GLU A 897 11.53 18.88 -27.39
CA GLU A 897 12.51 18.69 -28.47
C GLU A 897 12.11 17.53 -29.39
N CYS A 898 10.80 17.29 -29.57
CA CYS A 898 10.31 16.17 -30.37
C CYS A 898 10.43 16.45 -31.88
N TYR A 899 10.82 15.43 -32.64
CA TYR A 899 10.93 15.48 -34.11
C TYR A 899 9.59 15.29 -34.84
N ARG A 900 8.48 15.09 -34.12
CA ARG A 900 7.16 14.77 -34.66
C ARG A 900 6.09 15.69 -34.08
N GLY A 901 6.06 16.94 -34.55
CA GLY A 901 5.08 17.95 -34.13
C GLY A 901 5.46 19.37 -34.55
N PHE A 902 4.49 20.29 -34.42
CA PHE A 902 4.63 21.70 -34.78
C PHE A 902 4.20 22.60 -33.62
N VAL A 903 4.87 23.74 -33.46
CA VAL A 903 4.47 24.78 -32.49
C VAL A 903 4.08 26.02 -33.26
N LEU A 904 2.87 26.52 -33.01
CA LEU A 904 2.48 27.87 -33.40
C LEU A 904 2.36 28.75 -32.15
N ALA A 905 2.99 29.90 -32.15
CA ALA A 905 2.87 30.88 -31.06
C ALA A 905 2.23 32.17 -31.56
N THR A 906 1.57 32.91 -30.67
CA THR A 906 1.10 34.27 -30.93
C THR A 906 1.70 35.23 -29.91
N THR A 907 2.28 36.34 -30.37
CA THR A 907 2.95 37.34 -29.51
C THR A 907 2.65 38.78 -29.94
N ARG A 908 2.78 39.72 -29.01
CA ARG A 908 2.78 41.18 -29.28
C ARG A 908 4.20 41.77 -29.36
N ASN A 909 5.21 41.03 -28.89
CA ASN A 909 6.58 41.50 -28.80
C ASN A 909 7.48 40.71 -29.74
N LYS A 910 7.93 41.36 -30.82
CA LYS A 910 8.86 40.79 -31.80
C LYS A 910 10.19 40.34 -31.18
N ALA A 911 10.68 41.05 -30.15
CA ALA A 911 11.96 40.75 -29.51
C ALA A 911 11.88 39.55 -28.55
N ALA A 912 10.75 39.36 -27.86
CA ALA A 912 10.55 38.24 -26.92
C ALA A 912 10.46 36.86 -27.60
N ASP A 913 10.29 36.82 -28.91
CA ASP A 913 9.94 35.62 -29.67
C ASP A 913 11.07 35.15 -30.61
N VAL A 914 12.16 35.93 -30.71
CA VAL A 914 13.39 35.51 -31.40
C VAL A 914 14.02 34.28 -30.73
N SER A 915 13.84 34.10 -29.42
CA SER A 915 14.31 32.94 -28.66
C SER A 915 13.44 31.69 -28.88
N LEU A 916 12.13 31.85 -29.09
CA LEU A 916 11.16 30.76 -29.27
C LEU A 916 11.19 30.17 -30.69
N SER A 917 11.42 31.03 -31.70
CA SER A 917 11.43 30.68 -33.12
C SER A 917 12.75 31.08 -33.80
N PRO A 918 13.85 30.32 -33.60
CA PRO A 918 15.13 30.63 -34.23
C PRO A 918 15.06 30.52 -35.76
N GLY A 919 15.39 31.59 -36.48
CA GLY A 919 15.44 31.64 -37.95
C GLY A 919 14.29 32.39 -38.61
N ASN A 920 13.98 32.08 -39.88
CA ASN A 920 13.03 32.83 -40.72
C ASN A 920 11.55 32.45 -40.48
N SER A 921 11.19 32.13 -39.22
CA SER A 921 9.91 31.50 -38.84
C SER A 921 8.89 32.43 -38.19
N LEU A 922 9.18 33.73 -38.10
CA LEU A 922 8.20 34.75 -37.71
C LEU A 922 7.30 35.11 -38.89
N ILE A 923 6.01 35.31 -38.64
CA ILE A 923 5.03 35.84 -39.61
C ILE A 923 4.36 37.06 -38.97
N GLU A 924 4.46 38.19 -39.65
CA GLU A 924 3.73 39.39 -39.25
C GLU A 924 2.26 39.26 -39.66
N VAL A 925 1.34 39.57 -38.75
CA VAL A 925 -0.08 39.69 -39.08
C VAL A 925 -0.39 41.16 -39.34
N PRO A 926 -0.57 41.57 -40.61
CA PRO A 926 -0.86 42.95 -40.95
C PRO A 926 -2.33 43.31 -40.66
N LYS A 927 -2.60 44.62 -40.70
CA LYS A 927 -3.95 45.20 -40.80
C LYS A 927 -4.76 44.55 -41.92
N LEU A 928 -6.09 44.58 -41.81
CA LEU A 928 -6.94 44.08 -42.90
C LEU A 928 -6.71 44.91 -44.16
N SER A 929 -6.75 44.27 -45.33
CA SER A 929 -6.83 45.01 -46.60
C SER A 929 -8.17 45.75 -46.68
N GLN A 930 -8.28 46.70 -47.60
CA GLN A 930 -9.52 47.44 -47.81
C GLN A 930 -10.70 46.51 -48.11
N ASP A 931 -10.47 45.47 -48.92
CA ASP A 931 -11.49 44.48 -49.28
C ASP A 931 -11.85 43.58 -48.10
N GLU A 932 -10.84 43.06 -47.39
CA GLU A 932 -11.04 42.22 -46.19
C GLU A 932 -11.80 42.98 -45.10
N ALA A 933 -11.50 44.27 -44.93
CA ALA A 933 -12.13 45.11 -43.93
C ALA A 933 -13.58 45.47 -44.28
N ALA A 934 -13.85 45.76 -45.55
CA ALA A 934 -15.20 46.02 -46.03
C ALA A 934 -16.06 44.76 -45.93
N GLU A 935 -15.51 43.59 -46.25
CA GLU A 935 -16.18 42.29 -46.07
C GLU A 935 -16.48 42.02 -44.60
N ALA A 936 -15.51 42.23 -43.69
CA ALA A 936 -15.70 41.99 -42.27
C ALA A 936 -16.82 42.85 -41.67
N LEU A 937 -16.91 44.12 -42.06
CA LEU A 937 -17.99 45.01 -41.62
C LEU A 937 -19.33 44.61 -42.23
N ARG A 938 -19.39 44.28 -43.53
CA ARG A 938 -20.63 43.85 -44.19
C ARG A 938 -21.22 42.59 -43.58
N THR A 939 -20.38 41.62 -43.21
CA THR A 939 -20.82 40.38 -42.58
C THR A 939 -21.32 40.61 -41.16
N ALA A 940 -20.73 41.56 -40.44
CA ALA A 940 -21.03 41.80 -39.02
C ALA A 940 -22.20 42.79 -38.79
N ILE A 941 -22.54 43.62 -39.77
CA ILE A 941 -23.57 44.67 -39.69
C ILE A 941 -24.92 44.12 -40.18
N ASP A 942 -25.97 44.21 -39.36
CA ASP A 942 -27.32 43.72 -39.66
C ASP A 942 -28.10 44.69 -40.58
N ASP A 943 -29.17 44.23 -41.26
CA ASP A 943 -29.94 44.98 -42.29
C ASP A 943 -30.50 46.33 -41.79
N THR A 944 -30.55 46.55 -40.48
CA THR A 944 -31.02 47.78 -39.82
C THR A 944 -29.96 48.88 -39.73
N THR A 945 -28.70 48.56 -39.98
CA THR A 945 -27.54 49.46 -39.84
C THR A 945 -26.98 49.80 -41.23
N THR A 946 -27.80 50.43 -42.06
CA THR A 946 -27.47 50.70 -43.48
C THR A 946 -26.50 51.87 -43.64
N GLY A 947 -25.45 51.66 -44.44
CA GLY A 947 -24.58 52.68 -45.02
C GLY A 947 -24.19 52.28 -46.44
N SER A 948 -23.82 53.25 -47.28
CA SER A 948 -23.39 52.93 -48.64
C SER A 948 -22.07 52.14 -48.64
N VAL A 949 -21.67 51.58 -49.80
CA VAL A 949 -20.36 50.92 -49.94
C VAL A 949 -19.23 51.88 -49.57
N GLU A 950 -19.38 53.17 -49.90
CA GLU A 950 -18.46 54.24 -49.58
C GLU A 950 -18.40 54.50 -48.06
N ASP A 951 -19.55 54.50 -47.36
CA ASP A 951 -19.61 54.72 -45.91
C ASP A 951 -18.90 53.59 -45.14
N VAL A 952 -19.09 52.34 -45.57
CA VAL A 952 -18.39 51.16 -44.99
C VAL A 952 -16.87 51.27 -45.18
N GLN A 953 -16.43 51.71 -46.37
CA GLN A 953 -15.00 51.92 -46.64
C GLN A 953 -14.43 53.08 -45.83
N LEU A 954 -15.18 54.17 -45.68
CA LEU A 954 -14.78 55.32 -44.87
C LEU A 954 -14.65 54.92 -43.40
N LEU A 955 -15.60 54.16 -42.85
CA LEU A 955 -15.54 53.61 -41.50
C LEU A 955 -14.32 52.70 -41.29
N ALA A 956 -14.09 51.75 -42.21
CA ALA A 956 -12.92 50.88 -42.16
C ALA A 956 -11.61 51.67 -42.13
N SER A 957 -11.52 52.74 -42.94
CA SER A 957 -10.35 53.62 -42.99
C SER A 957 -10.13 54.40 -41.69
N ARG A 958 -11.21 54.90 -41.06
CA ARG A 958 -11.16 55.64 -39.79
C ARG A 958 -10.75 54.76 -38.62
N LEU A 959 -11.12 53.47 -38.66
CA LEU A 959 -10.72 52.47 -37.67
C LEU A 959 -9.37 51.81 -38.00
N GLU A 960 -8.61 52.42 -38.92
CA GLU A 960 -7.30 51.99 -39.38
C GLU A 960 -7.22 50.51 -39.84
N TYR A 961 -8.34 49.95 -40.30
CA TYR A 961 -8.44 48.55 -40.72
C TYR A 961 -8.01 47.53 -39.63
N ILE A 962 -8.16 47.90 -38.35
CA ILE A 962 -7.85 47.03 -37.21
C ILE A 962 -9.10 46.20 -36.85
N PRO A 963 -9.05 44.85 -36.92
CA PRO A 963 -10.19 43.98 -36.67
C PRO A 963 -10.91 44.25 -35.34
N LEU A 964 -10.15 44.42 -34.25
CA LEU A 964 -10.74 44.66 -32.94
C LEU A 964 -11.49 46.01 -32.86
N ALA A 965 -10.93 47.07 -33.46
CA ALA A 965 -11.56 48.39 -33.48
C ALA A 965 -12.88 48.34 -34.28
N MET A 966 -12.89 47.61 -35.39
CA MET A 966 -14.07 47.41 -36.23
C MET A 966 -15.16 46.58 -35.54
N ALA A 967 -14.78 45.49 -34.86
CA ALA A 967 -15.73 44.68 -34.08
C ALA A 967 -16.35 45.49 -32.93
N GLN A 968 -15.57 46.30 -32.23
CA GLN A 968 -16.06 47.19 -31.17
C GLN A 968 -16.99 48.26 -31.71
N ALA A 969 -16.64 48.89 -32.83
CA ALA A 969 -17.50 49.85 -33.52
C ALA A 969 -18.83 49.24 -33.94
N ASN A 970 -18.82 48.01 -34.50
CA ASN A 970 -20.04 47.30 -34.87
C ASN A 970 -20.96 47.03 -33.67
N VAL A 971 -20.42 46.47 -32.57
CA VAL A 971 -21.20 46.21 -31.35
C VAL A 971 -21.79 47.50 -30.78
N PHE A 972 -21.02 48.60 -30.81
CA PHE A 972 -21.49 49.90 -30.38
C PHE A 972 -22.64 50.40 -31.25
N MET A 973 -22.49 50.35 -32.58
CA MET A 973 -23.53 50.78 -33.52
C MET A 973 -24.82 49.97 -33.35
N GLN A 974 -24.72 48.64 -33.20
CA GLN A 974 -25.88 47.78 -32.97
C GLN A 974 -26.60 48.09 -31.66
N ARG A 975 -25.85 48.24 -30.55
CA ARG A 975 -26.41 48.50 -29.22
C ARG A 975 -27.23 49.77 -29.15
N TYR A 976 -26.79 50.81 -29.84
CA TYR A 976 -27.44 52.12 -29.86
C TYR A 976 -28.27 52.36 -31.13
N THR A 977 -28.43 51.33 -31.98
CA THR A 977 -29.18 51.40 -33.24
C THR A 977 -28.74 52.60 -34.10
N MET A 978 -27.43 52.76 -34.24
CA MET A 978 -26.77 53.91 -34.83
C MET A 978 -26.31 53.60 -36.26
N THR A 979 -26.56 54.51 -37.20
CA THR A 979 -26.07 54.37 -38.59
C THR A 979 -24.57 54.64 -38.68
N ILE A 980 -23.92 54.12 -39.73
CA ILE A 980 -22.49 54.36 -39.98
C ILE A 980 -22.17 55.85 -40.02
N ASN A 981 -23.00 56.64 -40.71
CA ASN A 981 -22.82 58.10 -40.82
C ASN A 981 -22.91 58.79 -39.46
N ARG A 982 -23.85 58.38 -38.60
CA ARG A 982 -23.96 58.94 -37.24
C ARG A 982 -22.77 58.55 -36.36
N PHE A 983 -22.22 57.35 -36.55
CA PHE A 983 -21.02 56.92 -35.84
C PHE A 983 -19.76 57.66 -36.30
N LEU A 984 -19.63 57.91 -37.61
CA LEU A 984 -18.56 58.73 -38.18
C LEU A 984 -18.60 60.17 -37.66
N GLU A 985 -19.79 60.78 -37.54
CA GLU A 985 -19.95 62.11 -36.91
C GLU A 985 -19.47 62.15 -35.45
N LEU A 986 -19.65 61.05 -34.70
CA LEU A 986 -19.18 60.94 -33.32
C LEU A 986 -17.65 60.75 -33.25
N LEU A 987 -17.08 60.01 -34.20
CA LEU A 987 -15.63 59.85 -34.32
C LEU A 987 -14.93 61.15 -34.73
N ASP A 988 -15.54 61.93 -35.63
CA ASP A 988 -15.03 63.23 -36.08
C ASP A 988 -15.35 64.39 -35.10
N GLY A 989 -16.02 64.09 -33.97
CA GLY A 989 -16.40 65.03 -32.90
C GLY A 989 -15.28 65.35 -31.89
N ASN A 990 -15.66 65.89 -30.72
CA ASN A 990 -14.72 66.35 -29.68
C ASN A 990 -13.93 65.17 -29.04
N GLU A 991 -12.63 65.35 -28.75
CA GLU A 991 -11.71 64.30 -28.27
C GLU A 991 -12.23 63.55 -27.02
N SER A 992 -12.99 64.24 -26.16
CA SER A 992 -13.62 63.67 -24.96
C SER A 992 -14.65 62.58 -25.27
N SER A 993 -15.38 62.71 -26.38
CA SER A 993 -16.42 61.76 -26.78
C SER A 993 -15.83 60.44 -27.30
N VAL A 994 -14.67 60.49 -27.95
CA VAL A 994 -13.95 59.30 -28.45
C VAL A 994 -13.32 58.51 -27.30
N VAL A 995 -12.74 59.19 -26.30
CA VAL A 995 -12.18 58.55 -25.10
C VAL A 995 -13.27 57.87 -24.28
N GLU A 996 -14.39 58.54 -24.02
CA GLU A 996 -15.52 57.98 -23.28
C GLU A 996 -16.10 56.73 -23.98
N LEU A 997 -16.14 56.74 -25.31
CA LEU A 997 -16.64 55.64 -26.15
C LEU A 997 -15.69 54.43 -26.17
N LEU A 998 -14.37 54.66 -26.21
CA LEU A 998 -13.33 53.62 -26.14
C LEU A 998 -13.10 53.08 -24.71
N SER A 999 -13.57 53.78 -23.67
CA SER A 999 -13.50 53.38 -22.27
C SER A 999 -14.73 52.58 -21.78
N GLN A 1000 -15.78 52.42 -22.58
CA GLN A 1000 -16.93 51.59 -22.19
C GLN A 1000 -16.59 50.09 -22.24
N SER A 1001 -17.14 49.33 -21.29
CA SER A 1001 -16.94 47.88 -21.17
C SER A 1001 -17.76 47.11 -22.21
N PHE A 1002 -17.11 46.36 -23.10
CA PHE A 1002 -17.81 45.50 -24.07
C PHE A 1002 -17.40 44.03 -23.93
N HIS A 1003 -18.39 43.13 -23.85
CA HIS A 1003 -18.19 41.69 -23.91
C HIS A 1003 -18.41 41.20 -25.35
N THR A 1004 -17.32 40.87 -26.05
CA THR A 1004 -17.40 40.12 -27.31
C THR A 1004 -17.41 38.62 -26.99
N VAL A 1005 -18.28 37.85 -27.65
CA VAL A 1005 -18.41 36.39 -27.47
C VAL A 1005 -17.04 35.73 -27.72
N GLY A 1006 -16.52 34.98 -26.73
CA GLY A 1006 -15.23 34.29 -26.82
C GLY A 1006 -14.08 34.87 -25.98
N ARG A 1007 -14.34 35.69 -24.97
CA ARG A 1007 -13.31 36.23 -24.05
C ARG A 1007 -13.57 35.83 -22.60
N ASP A 1008 -12.52 35.41 -21.88
CA ASP A 1008 -12.52 35.31 -20.41
C ASP A 1008 -12.74 36.71 -19.81
N GLY A 1009 -13.56 36.77 -18.75
CA GLY A 1009 -14.30 37.96 -18.30
C GLY A 1009 -13.52 39.19 -17.79
N ASP A 1010 -12.19 39.22 -17.83
CA ASP A 1010 -11.40 40.12 -16.97
C ASP A 1010 -10.77 41.36 -17.64
N ALA A 1011 -11.09 41.70 -18.90
CA ALA A 1011 -10.50 42.91 -19.53
C ALA A 1011 -11.46 43.67 -20.46
N PRO A 1012 -12.32 44.55 -19.91
CA PRO A 1012 -13.33 45.31 -20.66
C PRO A 1012 -12.79 46.45 -21.55
N HIS A 1013 -11.49 46.79 -21.50
CA HIS A 1013 -10.90 47.98 -22.16
C HIS A 1013 -9.79 47.63 -23.17
N ALA A 1014 -9.91 46.51 -23.87
CA ALA A 1014 -8.79 45.82 -24.51
C ALA A 1014 -7.87 46.64 -25.44
N VAL A 1015 -8.38 47.62 -26.19
CA VAL A 1015 -7.52 48.46 -27.05
C VAL A 1015 -6.72 49.45 -26.20
N ILE A 1016 -7.38 50.27 -25.38
CA ILE A 1016 -6.71 51.23 -24.47
C ILE A 1016 -5.80 50.51 -23.47
N ALA A 1017 -6.27 49.43 -22.85
CA ALA A 1017 -5.48 48.63 -21.92
C ALA A 1017 -4.25 48.00 -22.59
N THR A 1018 -4.36 47.55 -23.83
CA THR A 1018 -3.20 47.03 -24.59
C THR A 1018 -2.21 48.14 -24.93
N TRP A 1019 -2.69 49.31 -25.35
CA TRP A 1019 -1.84 50.47 -25.62
C TRP A 1019 -1.14 50.98 -24.36
N MET A 1020 -1.85 51.06 -23.24
CA MET A 1020 -1.30 51.42 -21.93
C MET A 1020 -0.27 50.42 -21.45
N LEU A 1021 -0.48 49.12 -21.64
CA LEU A 1021 0.50 48.08 -21.29
C LEU A 1021 1.77 48.23 -22.14
N SER A 1022 1.64 48.40 -23.46
CA SER A 1022 2.78 48.66 -24.35
C SER A 1022 3.52 49.96 -24.00
N PHE A 1023 2.79 51.02 -23.67
CA PHE A 1023 3.38 52.29 -23.25
C PHE A 1023 4.09 52.18 -21.90
N THR A 1024 3.49 51.49 -20.92
CA THR A 1024 4.09 51.19 -19.61
C THR A 1024 5.38 50.39 -19.77
N GLN A 1025 5.41 49.44 -20.72
CA GLN A 1025 6.60 48.67 -21.05
C GLN A 1025 7.71 49.55 -21.65
N ILE A 1026 7.37 50.46 -22.57
CA ILE A 1026 8.33 51.43 -23.13
C ILE A 1026 8.85 52.36 -22.04
N HIS A 1027 7.98 52.79 -21.11
CA HIS A 1027 8.37 53.60 -19.95
C HIS A 1027 9.37 52.91 -19.03
N ARG A 1028 9.16 51.61 -18.74
CA ARG A 1028 10.08 50.81 -17.94
C ARG A 1028 11.42 50.58 -18.65
N ASN A 1029 11.40 50.19 -19.92
CA ASN A 1029 12.60 49.71 -20.62
C ASN A 1029 13.40 50.84 -21.26
N HIS A 1030 12.73 51.89 -21.75
CA HIS A 1030 13.34 53.03 -22.43
C HIS A 1030 12.68 54.34 -21.97
N PRO A 1031 12.99 54.82 -20.75
CA PRO A 1031 12.33 55.98 -20.14
C PRO A 1031 12.33 57.21 -21.05
N LEU A 1032 13.45 57.46 -21.74
CA LEU A 1032 13.60 58.57 -22.68
C LEU A 1032 12.65 58.45 -23.90
N ALA A 1033 12.45 57.24 -24.43
CA ALA A 1033 11.53 56.99 -25.53
C ALA A 1033 10.06 57.16 -25.09
N SER A 1034 9.73 56.79 -23.86
CA SER A 1034 8.39 57.03 -23.29
C SER A 1034 8.11 58.50 -23.03
N GLN A 1035 9.11 59.26 -22.57
CA GLN A 1035 9.04 60.71 -22.41
C GLN A 1035 8.88 61.38 -23.79
N LEU A 1036 9.58 60.89 -24.81
CA LEU A 1036 9.40 61.34 -26.19
C LEU A 1036 8.00 61.02 -26.72
N LEU A 1037 7.47 59.82 -26.49
CA LEU A 1037 6.11 59.42 -26.87
C LEU A 1037 5.03 60.22 -26.13
N SER A 1038 5.23 60.54 -24.85
CA SER A 1038 4.36 61.43 -24.07
C SER A 1038 4.45 62.88 -24.55
N PHE A 1039 5.63 63.32 -24.97
CA PHE A 1039 5.83 64.65 -25.52
C PHE A 1039 5.23 64.77 -26.92
N MET A 1040 5.32 63.72 -27.74
CA MET A 1040 4.67 63.62 -29.05
C MET A 1040 3.14 63.59 -28.92
N SER A 1041 2.58 62.88 -27.93
CA SER A 1041 1.12 62.87 -27.71
C SER A 1041 0.56 64.24 -27.31
N LEU A 1042 1.36 65.08 -26.64
CA LEU A 1042 1.01 66.48 -26.33
C LEU A 1042 1.07 67.44 -27.53
N ARG A 1043 1.69 67.03 -28.65
CA ARG A 1043 1.85 67.87 -29.86
C ARG A 1043 1.10 67.39 -31.10
N ILE A 1044 0.51 66.19 -31.09
CA ILE A 1044 -0.20 65.66 -32.27
C ILE A 1044 -1.59 66.32 -32.48
N GLY A 1045 -2.18 66.96 -31.45
CA GLY A 1045 -3.43 67.73 -31.60
C GLY A 1045 -3.27 69.13 -32.21
N LYS A 1046 -2.04 69.67 -32.32
CA LYS A 1046 -1.76 70.95 -32.97
C LYS A 1046 -0.38 70.94 -33.65
N ILE A 1047 -0.42 70.80 -34.97
CA ILE A 1047 0.49 71.45 -35.93
C ILE A 1047 1.78 70.68 -36.28
N VAL A 1048 1.76 69.95 -37.41
CA VAL A 1048 2.83 70.10 -38.43
C VAL A 1048 2.35 71.16 -39.40
N SER A 1049 2.65 72.42 -39.07
CA SER A 1049 2.70 73.53 -40.01
C SER A 1049 3.95 74.33 -39.63
N GLU A 1050 4.81 74.40 -40.63
CA GLU A 1050 5.99 75.24 -40.78
C GLU A 1050 6.17 76.46 -39.87
N GLN A 1051 7.43 76.58 -39.43
CA GLN A 1051 8.22 77.79 -39.20
C GLN A 1051 8.06 78.60 -37.91
N GLN A 1052 9.26 78.98 -37.45
CA GLN A 1052 9.72 80.26 -36.92
C GLN A 1052 10.25 80.31 -35.48
N GLU A 1053 11.45 80.88 -35.46
CA GLU A 1053 12.45 81.02 -34.42
C GLU A 1053 12.05 82.00 -33.30
N ASP A 1054 12.56 81.68 -32.11
CA ASP A 1054 13.29 82.56 -31.18
C ASP A 1054 12.61 83.82 -30.61
N HIS A 1055 12.34 83.80 -29.29
CA HIS A 1055 13.02 84.63 -28.29
C HIS A 1055 12.30 84.66 -26.93
N GLY A 1056 13.04 84.23 -25.88
CA GLY A 1056 13.11 84.88 -24.56
C GLY A 1056 11.97 84.71 -23.54
N ASN A 1057 12.17 83.86 -22.52
CA ASN A 1057 12.12 84.27 -21.11
C ASN A 1057 12.73 83.17 -20.18
N PRO A 1058 13.62 83.47 -19.22
CA PRO A 1058 14.36 82.46 -18.47
C PRO A 1058 13.93 82.41 -16.98
N GLU A 1059 12.93 81.61 -16.61
CA GLU A 1059 12.71 81.21 -15.20
C GLU A 1059 12.05 79.83 -15.11
N ALA A 1060 12.88 78.78 -15.08
CA ALA A 1060 12.60 77.48 -14.46
C ALA A 1060 13.90 76.64 -14.51
N GLY A 1061 14.98 77.22 -13.98
CA GLY A 1061 16.22 76.50 -13.73
C GLY A 1061 16.16 75.89 -12.34
N ASP A 1062 16.04 74.57 -12.27
CA ASP A 1062 16.76 73.70 -11.33
C ASP A 1062 16.17 72.28 -11.38
N PHE A 1063 16.63 71.44 -12.32
CA PHE A 1063 16.53 69.97 -12.15
C PHE A 1063 17.53 69.13 -12.96
N PHE A 1064 18.54 69.72 -13.61
CA PHE A 1064 19.57 68.94 -14.32
C PHE A 1064 20.97 69.45 -14.01
N GLY A 1065 21.70 68.66 -13.21
CA GLY A 1065 23.14 68.73 -13.13
C GLY A 1065 23.76 68.41 -14.49
N THR A 1066 24.76 69.21 -14.83
CA THR A 1066 25.60 69.17 -16.02
C THR A 1066 26.16 67.78 -16.33
N THR A 1067 26.15 67.37 -17.59
CA THR A 1067 27.40 67.19 -18.37
C THR A 1067 27.08 67.01 -19.86
N ASN A 1068 27.81 67.78 -20.66
CA ASN A 1068 27.88 67.75 -22.11
C ASN A 1068 28.29 66.37 -22.62
N ASP A 1069 27.46 65.76 -23.48
CA ASP A 1069 27.87 65.02 -24.67
C ASP A 1069 26.61 64.59 -25.45
N ILE A 1070 26.08 65.51 -26.26
CA ILE A 1070 25.05 65.19 -27.27
C ILE A 1070 25.71 65.31 -28.64
N PRO A 1071 25.94 64.20 -29.37
CA PRO A 1071 26.19 64.26 -30.80
C PRO A 1071 24.91 64.65 -31.54
N LYS A 1072 25.06 65.54 -32.54
CA LYS A 1072 24.08 65.86 -33.61
C LYS A 1072 23.59 64.59 -34.34
N PRO A 1073 22.43 64.67 -35.03
CA PRO A 1073 21.39 63.66 -35.01
C PRO A 1073 21.74 62.41 -35.81
N TRP A 1074 21.47 61.25 -35.23
CA TRP A 1074 21.24 60.04 -36.01
C TRP A 1074 19.90 60.22 -36.74
N LYS A 1075 19.95 60.32 -38.06
CA LYS A 1075 18.81 60.07 -38.94
C LYS A 1075 18.25 58.69 -38.57
N LEU A 1076 17.05 58.64 -38.00
CA LEU A 1076 16.26 57.42 -37.99
C LEU A 1076 15.52 57.37 -39.33
N GLU A 1077 16.04 56.60 -40.27
CA GLU A 1077 15.20 56.02 -41.32
C GLU A 1077 14.20 55.10 -40.60
N MET A 1078 12.91 55.45 -40.68
CA MET A 1078 11.83 54.58 -40.22
C MET A 1078 11.57 53.51 -41.28
N PHE A 1079 11.65 52.26 -40.83
CA PHE A 1079 11.15 51.00 -41.39
C PHE A 1079 11.73 50.48 -42.72
#